data_AF-A0A1R3FA56-F1
#
_entry.id   AF-A0A1R3FA56-F1
#
_cell.length_a   1.000
_cell.length_b   1.000
_cell.length_c   1.000
_cell.angle_alpha   90.00
_cell.angle_beta   90.00
_cell.angle_gamma   90.00
#
_symmetry.space_group_name_H-M   'P 1'
#
loop_
_entity.id
_entity.type
_entity.pdbx_description
1 polymer ?
#
loop_
_entity_poly.entity_id
_entity_poly.type
_entity_poly.pdbx_seq_one_letter_code
_entity_poly.pdbx_strand_id
1 'polypeptide(L)'
;MSYDLDEDILQDFLVEAGEILELLSEQLVELENNPDDKDLLNAIFRGFHTVKGGAGFLALTELVDTCHGAENVFDILRNGQRSVTSGLMDTMLQALDTVNVQFQAVQDQEALVPADQALLDELHRLCKPQSTDEAAPVEAPVPVIADPVFEAPAEPIVESASISASSVDDISEDEFERLLDELHGKGGSPTASSVPTPPPAPVAPQPVAESGDITDDEFEKLLDELHGAGKSPTAVGSAPPPPPAPSSAPVSAMSEGDDLMSDEEFEKLLDQLHGSGNGPTIEELDAATKPAAAKPIAPVPAPQAAPKPSAPVAVKEAPAKAEVKAPAKKQQADATVRVDTSTLDTIMNMVGELVLVRNRLVSLGLNSNDEEMAKAVSNLDVVTADLQGAVMKTRMQPIKKVFGRFPRVVRDLARSLKKDIVLEMRGEETDLDKNLVEALADPLIHLVRNSVDHGIEMPEARIAAGKSQTGKVILSASQEGDHIELAIVDDGGGMDPDKLRAIAVKRGLMDEDAASRLSNKECFNLIFAPGFSSKEQISDISGRGVGMDVVKTAINTLNGSIDIDSEMGQGTKITIKVPLTLAILPTLMVGVAGHPFALPLASVNEIFHLDLSRTNVVDGQLTIIVRDKSIPLFYLQNWLAPKAGIVELRKGHGHVVIVQLGSQRVGFVVDTLIGQEEVVIKPLDKLLQGTPGMAGATITSDGHIALILDVPDLLKQYAAASRI
;
A
#
# COMPACT_ATOMS: atom_id res chain seq x y z
N MET A 1 -32.17 -19.72 17.27
CA MET A 1 -33.44 -18.99 17.06
C MET A 1 -33.47 -17.63 17.78
N SER A 2 -33.15 -17.47 19.08
CA SER A 2 -32.97 -16.11 19.65
C SER A 2 -31.53 -15.61 19.59
N TYR A 3 -30.54 -16.48 19.79
CA TYR A 3 -29.12 -16.12 19.69
C TYR A 3 -28.70 -15.64 18.29
N ASP A 4 -29.23 -16.26 17.22
CA ASP A 4 -28.97 -15.81 15.84
C ASP A 4 -29.51 -14.39 15.58
N LEU A 5 -30.63 -14.02 16.23
CA LEU A 5 -31.28 -12.72 16.02
C LEU A 5 -30.50 -11.58 16.70
N ASP A 6 -29.91 -11.85 17.86
CA ASP A 6 -29.08 -10.88 18.59
C ASP A 6 -27.74 -10.65 17.87
N GLU A 7 -27.20 -11.68 17.21
CA GLU A 7 -25.97 -11.61 16.42
C GLU A 7 -26.16 -10.87 15.09
N ASP A 8 -27.29 -11.09 14.40
CA ASP A 8 -27.66 -10.33 13.19
C ASP A 8 -27.83 -8.83 13.49
N ILE A 9 -28.50 -8.48 14.59
CA ILE A 9 -28.70 -7.07 14.97
C ILE A 9 -27.38 -6.42 15.41
N LEU A 10 -26.51 -7.17 16.07
CA LEU A 10 -25.17 -6.69 16.41
C LEU A 10 -24.35 -6.41 15.14
N GLN A 11 -24.39 -7.30 14.15
CA GLN A 11 -23.69 -7.10 12.87
C GLN A 11 -24.22 -5.86 12.12
N ASP A 12 -25.54 -5.70 12.03
CA ASP A 12 -26.15 -4.52 11.41
C ASP A 12 -25.71 -3.22 12.11
N PHE A 13 -25.70 -3.22 13.45
CA PHE A 13 -25.19 -2.09 14.23
C PHE A 13 -23.70 -1.84 13.97
N LEU A 14 -22.87 -2.86 13.92
CA LEU A 14 -21.43 -2.72 13.68
C LEU A 14 -21.17 -2.12 12.29
N VAL A 15 -21.90 -2.54 11.26
CA VAL A 15 -21.76 -1.95 9.93
C VAL A 15 -22.19 -0.48 9.92
N GLU A 16 -23.37 -0.16 10.47
CA GLU A 16 -23.89 1.21 10.48
C GLU A 16 -23.05 2.16 11.33
N ALA A 17 -22.71 1.76 12.56
CA ALA A 17 -21.92 2.57 13.47
C ALA A 17 -20.49 2.75 12.96
N GLY A 18 -19.90 1.75 12.31
CA GLY A 18 -18.59 1.86 11.67
C GLY A 18 -18.54 2.97 10.60
N GLU A 19 -19.54 3.01 9.71
CA GLU A 19 -19.66 4.07 8.69
C GLU A 19 -19.84 5.46 9.34
N ILE A 20 -20.66 5.55 10.39
CA ILE A 20 -20.90 6.82 11.09
C ILE A 20 -19.63 7.30 11.80
N LEU A 21 -18.88 6.41 12.45
CA LEU A 21 -17.63 6.77 13.16
C LEU A 21 -16.52 7.19 12.20
N GLU A 22 -16.41 6.56 11.03
CA GLU A 22 -15.50 6.99 9.96
C GLU A 22 -15.88 8.41 9.49
N LEU A 23 -17.16 8.65 9.20
CA LEU A 23 -17.64 9.97 8.77
C LEU A 23 -17.47 11.04 9.86
N LEU A 24 -17.72 10.71 11.12
CA LEU A 24 -17.52 11.61 12.26
C LEU A 24 -16.06 12.04 12.38
N SER A 25 -15.11 11.15 12.08
CA SER A 25 -13.68 11.46 12.09
C SER A 25 -13.34 12.55 11.07
N GLU A 26 -13.86 12.42 9.85
CA GLU A 26 -13.65 13.41 8.78
C GLU A 26 -14.33 14.75 9.12
N GLN A 27 -15.59 14.70 9.56
CA GLN A 27 -16.39 15.88 9.87
C GLN A 27 -15.82 16.70 11.03
N LEU A 28 -15.27 16.03 12.05
CA LEU A 28 -14.58 16.69 13.15
C LEU A 28 -13.37 17.49 12.62
N VAL A 29 -12.53 16.89 11.79
CA VAL A 29 -11.37 17.58 11.21
C VAL A 29 -11.80 18.75 10.32
N GLU A 30 -12.88 18.61 9.54
CA GLU A 30 -13.43 19.69 8.73
C GLU A 30 -13.97 20.85 9.61
N LEU A 31 -14.60 20.52 10.75
CA LEU A 31 -15.14 21.51 11.68
C LEU A 31 -14.04 22.34 12.34
N GLU A 32 -12.86 21.76 12.55
CA GLU A 32 -11.71 22.50 13.04
C GLU A 32 -11.29 23.61 12.06
N ASN A 33 -11.39 23.35 10.75
CA ASN A 33 -11.08 24.33 9.71
C ASN A 33 -12.23 25.31 9.46
N ASN A 34 -13.47 24.90 9.71
CA ASN A 34 -14.69 25.70 9.53
C ASN A 34 -15.54 25.77 10.81
N PRO A 35 -15.12 26.52 11.85
CA PRO A 35 -15.75 26.49 13.19
C PRO A 35 -17.20 26.96 13.26
N ASP A 36 -17.64 27.79 12.31
CA ASP A 36 -18.97 28.41 12.27
C ASP A 36 -19.99 27.62 11.42
N ASP A 37 -19.60 26.47 10.86
CA ASP A 37 -20.48 25.66 10.01
C ASP A 37 -21.55 24.94 10.84
N LYS A 38 -22.77 25.49 10.80
CA LYS A 38 -23.93 24.95 11.51
C LYS A 38 -24.43 23.64 10.92
N ASP A 39 -24.26 23.41 9.62
CA ASP A 39 -24.72 22.18 8.99
C ASP A 39 -23.81 21.02 9.43
N LEU A 40 -22.50 21.28 9.52
CA LEU A 40 -21.50 20.35 10.03
C LEU A 40 -21.70 20.02 11.51
N LEU A 41 -21.94 21.03 12.37
CA LEU A 41 -22.29 20.81 13.79
C LEU A 41 -23.54 19.93 13.95
N ASN A 42 -24.55 20.11 13.12
CA ASN A 42 -25.78 19.31 13.15
C ASN A 42 -25.57 17.90 12.57
N ALA A 43 -24.64 17.71 11.63
CA ALA A 43 -24.26 16.40 11.12
C ALA A 43 -23.55 15.59 12.20
N ILE A 44 -22.54 16.18 12.85
CA ILE A 44 -21.76 15.54 13.92
C ILE A 44 -22.64 15.17 15.12
N PHE A 45 -23.52 16.09 15.56
CA PHE A 45 -24.50 15.79 16.61
C PHE A 45 -25.36 14.58 16.27
N ARG A 46 -25.86 14.49 15.02
CA ARG A 46 -26.67 13.35 14.58
C ARG A 46 -25.87 12.05 14.57
N GLY A 47 -24.60 12.09 14.15
CA GLY A 47 -23.73 10.91 14.17
C GLY A 47 -23.60 10.33 15.58
N PHE A 48 -23.19 11.14 16.57
CA PHE A 48 -23.10 10.67 17.97
C PHE A 48 -24.45 10.21 18.53
N HIS A 49 -25.54 10.91 18.19
CA HIS A 49 -26.89 10.53 18.63
C HIS A 49 -27.32 9.15 18.10
N THR A 50 -27.04 8.87 16.82
CA THR A 50 -27.37 7.58 16.19
C THR A 50 -26.53 6.45 16.76
N VAL A 51 -25.21 6.64 16.91
CA VAL A 51 -24.31 5.63 17.51
C VAL A 51 -24.72 5.32 18.95
N LYS A 52 -25.03 6.35 19.76
CA LYS A 52 -25.57 6.18 21.12
C LYS A 52 -26.89 5.39 21.12
N GLY A 53 -27.78 5.67 20.17
CA GLY A 53 -29.07 4.98 20.04
C GLY A 53 -28.90 3.48 19.77
N GLY A 54 -28.04 3.12 18.82
CA GLY A 54 -27.71 1.72 18.52
C GLY A 54 -26.99 1.02 19.68
N ALA A 55 -26.02 1.69 20.29
CA ALA A 55 -25.30 1.18 21.45
C ALA A 55 -26.23 0.91 22.65
N GLY A 56 -27.19 1.81 22.89
CA GLY A 56 -28.18 1.68 23.97
C GLY A 56 -29.17 0.54 23.75
N PHE A 57 -29.50 0.22 22.49
CA PHE A 57 -30.32 -0.95 22.16
C PHE A 57 -29.62 -2.27 22.50
N LEU A 58 -28.30 -2.32 22.28
CA LEU A 58 -27.44 -3.48 22.54
C LEU A 58 -26.87 -3.53 23.97
N ALA A 59 -27.29 -2.61 24.86
CA ALA A 59 -26.82 -2.48 26.24
C ALA A 59 -25.29 -2.27 26.39
N LEU A 60 -24.64 -1.68 25.39
CA LEU A 60 -23.22 -1.33 25.39
C LEU A 60 -22.99 -0.04 26.20
N THR A 61 -23.04 -0.16 27.53
CA THR A 61 -23.17 0.98 28.45
C THR A 61 -21.98 1.95 28.36
N GLU A 62 -20.76 1.42 28.25
CA GLU A 62 -19.52 2.18 28.17
C GLU A 62 -19.45 3.04 26.89
N LEU A 63 -19.95 2.49 25.78
CA LEU A 63 -20.04 3.17 24.49
C LEU A 63 -21.11 4.28 24.54
N VAL A 64 -22.25 3.99 25.20
CA VAL A 64 -23.33 4.95 25.41
C VAL A 64 -22.85 6.16 26.21
N ASP A 65 -22.10 5.95 27.28
CA ASP A 65 -21.64 7.02 28.17
C ASP A 65 -20.71 7.99 27.44
N THR A 66 -19.75 7.46 26.69
CA THR A 66 -18.80 8.26 25.90
C THR A 66 -19.52 9.04 24.79
N CYS A 67 -20.40 8.38 24.03
CA CYS A 67 -21.19 9.05 22.98
C CYS A 67 -22.12 10.12 23.54
N HIS A 68 -22.73 9.88 24.70
CA HIS A 68 -23.62 10.83 25.36
C HIS A 68 -22.87 12.10 25.81
N GLY A 69 -21.66 11.94 26.36
CA GLY A 69 -20.79 13.07 26.70
C GLY A 69 -20.48 13.94 25.49
N ALA A 70 -20.06 13.32 24.37
CA ALA A 70 -19.78 14.03 23.12
C ALA A 70 -21.03 14.73 22.54
N GLU A 71 -22.17 14.04 22.51
CA GLU A 71 -23.44 14.58 22.03
C GLU A 71 -23.86 15.85 22.79
N ASN A 72 -23.73 15.85 24.12
CA ASN A 72 -24.09 16.99 24.95
C ASN A 72 -23.21 18.21 24.67
N VAL A 73 -21.92 18.03 24.37
CA VAL A 73 -21.04 19.14 23.97
C VAL A 73 -21.49 19.71 22.62
N PHE A 74 -21.81 18.86 21.65
CA PHE A 74 -22.29 19.29 20.34
C PHE A 74 -23.67 19.95 20.38
N ASP A 75 -24.54 19.59 21.33
CA ASP A 75 -25.82 20.27 21.54
C ASP A 75 -25.62 21.74 21.94
N ILE A 76 -24.61 22.03 22.76
CA ILE A 76 -24.31 23.41 23.21
C ILE A 76 -23.66 24.22 22.09
N LEU A 77 -22.77 23.59 21.31
CA LEU A 77 -22.11 24.22 20.17
C LEU A 77 -23.14 24.62 19.09
N ARG A 78 -24.04 23.72 18.70
CA ARG A 78 -25.06 24.03 17.69
C ARG A 78 -26.07 25.09 18.16
N ASN A 79 -26.33 25.15 19.46
CA ASN A 79 -27.20 26.15 20.08
C ASN A 79 -26.51 27.51 20.29
N GLY A 80 -25.23 27.64 19.92
CA GLY A 80 -24.46 28.88 20.01
C GLY A 80 -24.14 29.31 21.44
N GLN A 81 -24.19 28.39 22.40
CA GLN A 81 -23.94 28.65 23.82
C GLN A 81 -22.45 28.58 24.19
N ARG A 82 -21.62 28.07 23.28
CA ARG A 82 -20.15 27.97 23.37
C ARG A 82 -19.58 28.00 21.94
N SER A 83 -18.41 28.60 21.77
CA SER A 83 -17.68 28.62 20.49
C SER A 83 -16.74 27.41 20.37
N VAL A 84 -16.51 26.93 19.15
CA VAL A 84 -15.49 25.91 18.88
C VAL A 84 -14.09 26.51 19.13
N THR A 85 -13.27 25.83 19.92
CA THR A 85 -11.89 26.22 20.25
C THR A 85 -10.96 25.02 20.05
N SER A 86 -9.66 25.25 19.85
CA SER A 86 -8.69 24.16 19.66
C SER A 86 -8.67 23.17 20.83
N GLY A 87 -8.74 23.66 22.08
CA GLY A 87 -8.79 22.78 23.26
C GLY A 87 -10.08 21.94 23.36
N LEU A 88 -11.22 22.51 22.97
CA LEU A 88 -12.47 21.74 22.85
C LEU A 88 -12.35 20.67 21.78
N MET A 89 -11.74 21.01 20.64
CA MET A 89 -11.56 20.10 19.51
C MET A 89 -10.66 18.92 19.86
N ASP A 90 -9.55 19.18 20.55
CA ASP A 90 -8.65 18.14 21.09
C ASP A 90 -9.42 17.15 21.98
N THR A 91 -10.33 17.67 22.83
CA THR A 91 -11.19 16.84 23.70
C THR A 91 -12.21 16.02 22.90
N MET A 92 -12.82 16.60 21.85
CA MET A 92 -13.77 15.88 21.00
C MET A 92 -13.10 14.76 20.19
N LEU A 93 -11.89 14.99 19.68
CA LEU A 93 -11.11 13.96 18.99
C LEU A 93 -10.72 12.84 19.95
N GLN A 94 -10.33 13.15 21.19
CA GLN A 94 -10.05 12.15 22.22
C GLN A 94 -11.30 11.33 22.59
N ALA A 95 -12.47 11.97 22.65
CA ALA A 95 -13.74 11.28 22.85
C ALA A 95 -14.05 10.33 21.67
N LEU A 96 -13.86 10.78 20.43
CA LEU A 96 -14.07 9.93 19.25
C LEU A 96 -13.08 8.75 19.21
N ASP A 97 -11.82 8.95 19.56
CA ASP A 97 -10.86 7.84 19.66
C ASP A 97 -11.28 6.81 20.70
N THR A 98 -11.77 7.27 21.85
CA THR A 98 -12.26 6.39 22.92
C THR A 98 -13.46 5.58 22.44
N VAL A 99 -14.38 6.21 21.69
CA VAL A 99 -15.50 5.52 21.05
C VAL A 99 -15.01 4.50 20.02
N ASN A 100 -14.00 4.83 19.20
CA ASN A 100 -13.43 3.90 18.23
C ASN A 100 -12.75 2.70 18.90
N VAL A 101 -12.04 2.90 20.01
CA VAL A 101 -11.43 1.80 20.78
C VAL A 101 -12.51 0.89 21.36
N GLN A 102 -13.53 1.47 21.98
CA GLN A 102 -14.66 0.70 22.53
C GLN A 102 -15.43 -0.04 21.42
N PHE A 103 -15.64 0.61 20.29
CA PHE A 103 -16.28 0.01 19.12
C PHE A 103 -15.49 -1.16 18.54
N GLN A 104 -14.16 -1.02 18.44
CA GLN A 104 -13.27 -2.10 18.02
C GLN A 104 -13.32 -3.29 18.99
N ALA A 105 -13.33 -3.04 20.30
CA ALA A 105 -13.49 -4.11 21.30
C ALA A 105 -14.81 -4.87 21.12
N VAL A 106 -15.90 -4.20 20.71
CA VAL A 106 -17.18 -4.87 20.39
C VAL A 106 -17.06 -5.73 19.13
N GLN A 107 -16.36 -5.26 18.09
CA GLN A 107 -16.10 -6.06 16.89
C GLN A 107 -15.29 -7.32 17.19
N ASP A 108 -14.29 -7.19 18.05
CA ASP A 108 -13.38 -8.28 18.43
C ASP A 108 -13.97 -9.18 19.53
N GLN A 109 -15.21 -8.92 19.97
CA GLN A 109 -15.91 -9.63 21.06
C GLN A 109 -15.15 -9.60 22.40
N GLU A 110 -14.40 -8.53 22.65
CA GLU A 110 -13.66 -8.28 23.88
C GLU A 110 -14.50 -7.52 24.92
N ALA A 111 -14.05 -7.53 26.17
CA ALA A 111 -14.71 -6.77 27.23
C ALA A 111 -14.51 -5.26 27.03
N LEU A 112 -15.61 -4.50 27.08
CA LEU A 112 -15.57 -3.05 27.00
C LEU A 112 -14.85 -2.44 28.22
N VAL A 113 -13.87 -1.59 27.94
CA VAL A 113 -13.20 -0.78 28.95
C VAL A 113 -13.89 0.59 29.06
N PRO A 114 -14.27 1.04 30.26
CA PRO A 114 -14.85 2.37 30.46
C PRO A 114 -13.90 3.47 30.02
N ALA A 115 -14.45 4.59 29.55
CA ALA A 115 -13.66 5.78 29.25
C ALA A 115 -12.95 6.31 30.51
N ASP A 116 -11.79 6.95 30.33
CA ASP A 116 -11.09 7.61 31.43
C ASP A 116 -12.00 8.64 32.09
N GLN A 117 -12.10 8.57 33.42
CA GLN A 117 -12.92 9.49 34.21
C GLN A 117 -12.54 10.95 33.98
N ALA A 118 -11.26 11.23 33.75
CA ALA A 118 -10.80 12.59 33.44
C ALA A 118 -11.39 13.14 32.13
N LEU A 119 -11.57 12.28 31.13
CA LEU A 119 -12.18 12.64 29.85
C LEU A 119 -13.68 12.90 30.03
N LEU A 120 -14.39 12.04 30.76
CA LEU A 120 -15.82 12.22 31.05
C LEU A 120 -16.07 13.52 31.83
N ASP A 121 -15.24 13.82 32.82
CA ASP A 121 -15.32 15.05 33.60
C ASP A 121 -15.07 16.30 32.75
N GLU A 122 -14.12 16.23 31.80
CA GLU A 122 -13.84 17.32 30.86
C GLU A 122 -14.98 17.52 29.87
N LEU A 123 -15.56 16.44 29.32
CA LEU A 123 -16.77 16.52 28.49
C LEU A 123 -17.91 17.20 29.26
N HIS A 124 -18.15 16.80 30.51
CA HIS A 124 -19.14 17.43 31.38
C HIS A 124 -18.84 18.91 31.68
N ARG A 125 -17.57 19.30 31.77
CA ARG A 125 -17.16 20.69 31.94
C ARG A 125 -17.49 21.51 30.69
N LEU A 126 -17.21 20.96 29.51
CA LEU A 126 -17.51 21.58 28.22
C LEU A 126 -19.03 21.67 27.94
N CYS A 127 -19.83 20.81 28.59
CA CYS A 127 -21.29 20.89 28.60
C CYS A 127 -21.88 22.07 29.42
N LYS A 128 -21.06 22.99 29.93
CA LYS A 128 -21.55 24.21 30.59
C LYS A 128 -21.39 25.41 29.66
N PRO A 129 -22.41 26.29 29.56
CA PRO A 129 -22.32 27.52 28.78
C PRO A 129 -21.14 28.35 29.28
N GLN A 130 -20.50 29.07 28.36
CA GLN A 130 -19.25 29.78 28.64
C GLN A 130 -19.44 30.73 29.83
N SER A 131 -18.74 30.44 30.93
CA SER A 131 -18.69 31.29 32.10
C SER A 131 -17.81 32.50 31.79
N THR A 132 -18.18 33.67 32.32
CA THR A 132 -17.38 34.92 32.20
C THR A 132 -15.95 34.80 32.76
N ASP A 133 -15.64 33.74 33.52
CA ASP A 133 -14.29 33.45 34.03
C ASP A 133 -13.37 32.74 33.00
N GLU A 134 -13.90 32.22 31.88
CA GLU A 134 -13.09 31.57 30.82
C GLU A 134 -12.65 32.55 29.71
N ALA A 135 -13.04 33.82 29.79
CA ALA A 135 -12.82 34.83 28.76
C ALA A 135 -11.70 35.83 29.12
N ALA A 136 -10.47 35.35 29.37
CA ALA A 136 -9.18 36.10 29.28
C ALA A 136 -8.03 35.26 29.86
N PRO A 137 -6.78 35.34 29.34
CA PRO A 137 -6.19 36.54 28.77
C PRO A 137 -5.75 36.40 27.30
N VAL A 138 -6.26 37.32 26.49
CA VAL A 138 -5.64 37.77 25.23
C VAL A 138 -4.38 38.55 25.61
N GLU A 139 -3.26 38.20 24.98
CA GLU A 139 -1.98 38.90 25.08
C GLU A 139 -2.15 40.42 24.91
N ALA A 140 -1.69 41.16 25.91
CA ALA A 140 -1.29 42.56 25.77
C ALA A 140 0.20 42.67 26.17
N PRO A 141 0.96 43.60 25.56
CA PRO A 141 2.43 43.54 25.58
C PRO A 141 2.98 43.90 26.95
N VAL A 142 3.93 43.09 27.44
CA VAL A 142 4.70 43.36 28.66
C VAL A 142 5.57 44.61 28.50
N PRO A 143 5.47 45.63 29.38
CA PRO A 143 6.47 46.68 29.48
C PRO A 143 7.67 46.20 30.30
N VAL A 144 8.85 46.57 29.81
CA VAL A 144 10.17 46.35 30.39
C VAL A 144 10.29 47.03 31.75
N ILE A 145 10.57 46.28 32.83
CA ILE A 145 11.19 46.82 34.06
C ILE A 145 12.20 45.81 34.63
N ALA A 146 13.33 46.37 35.04
CA ALA A 146 14.61 45.79 35.41
C ALA A 146 14.65 44.98 36.72
N ASP A 147 15.78 44.28 36.87
CA ASP A 147 16.27 43.54 38.04
C ASP A 147 15.99 44.19 39.40
N PRO A 148 15.91 43.37 40.45
CA PRO A 148 16.90 43.56 41.50
C PRO A 148 17.53 42.26 42.03
N VAL A 149 18.80 42.42 42.38
CA VAL A 149 19.65 41.51 43.15
C VAL A 149 19.34 41.67 44.65
N PHE A 150 19.28 40.56 45.40
CA PHE A 150 20.07 40.22 46.62
C PHE A 150 19.30 39.36 47.65
N GLU A 151 20.04 38.35 48.14
CA GLU A 151 20.10 37.82 49.51
C GLU A 151 19.20 36.65 49.96
N ALA A 152 19.88 35.57 50.36
CA ALA A 152 19.39 34.48 51.21
C ALA A 152 19.23 34.97 52.67
N PRO A 153 18.40 34.29 53.49
CA PRO A 153 19.02 33.31 54.40
C PRO A 153 18.16 32.06 54.73
N ALA A 154 18.91 31.07 55.22
CA ALA A 154 18.60 29.78 55.84
C ALA A 154 17.22 29.51 56.48
N GLU A 155 16.73 28.30 56.24
CA GLU A 155 15.84 27.54 57.13
C GLU A 155 16.64 26.61 58.05
N PRO A 156 16.06 26.19 59.20
CA PRO A 156 16.36 24.85 59.67
C PRO A 156 15.14 24.03 60.13
N ILE A 157 15.36 22.71 60.07
CA ILE A 157 14.75 21.58 60.81
C ILE A 157 13.33 21.10 60.42
N VAL A 158 13.26 19.96 59.72
CA VAL A 158 12.36 18.86 60.12
C VAL A 158 12.95 17.48 59.79
N GLU A 159 12.62 16.54 60.66
CA GLU A 159 13.15 15.18 60.84
C GLU A 159 12.98 14.19 59.68
N SER A 160 13.93 13.26 59.68
CA SER A 160 14.06 12.05 58.89
C SER A 160 12.91 11.05 59.10
N ALA A 161 12.35 10.58 57.99
CA ALA A 161 11.73 9.26 57.89
C ALA A 161 12.08 8.66 56.52
N SER A 162 12.98 7.67 56.54
CA SER A 162 13.39 6.85 55.41
C SER A 162 12.39 5.72 55.19
N ILE A 163 11.74 5.67 54.02
CA ILE A 163 11.24 4.42 53.44
C ILE A 163 11.54 4.47 51.93
N SER A 164 12.38 3.53 51.51
CA SER A 164 12.78 3.19 50.16
C SER A 164 11.59 2.71 49.32
N ALA A 165 11.40 3.30 48.14
CA ALA A 165 10.54 2.77 47.09
C ALA A 165 11.39 1.99 46.07
N SER A 166 11.24 0.67 46.12
CA SER A 166 11.65 -0.35 45.13
C SER A 166 10.99 -0.07 43.78
N SER A 167 11.73 0.07 42.68
CA SER A 167 12.04 -1.02 41.73
C SER A 167 10.89 -2.01 41.56
N VAL A 168 10.04 -1.77 40.56
CA VAL A 168 9.06 -2.75 40.07
C VAL A 168 9.77 -3.63 39.05
N ASP A 169 10.56 -4.57 39.55
CA ASP A 169 11.07 -5.74 38.82
C ASP A 169 11.45 -6.79 39.87
N ASP A 170 10.55 -7.77 40.06
CA ASP A 170 10.74 -9.16 40.50
C ASP A 170 9.43 -9.65 41.14
N ILE A 171 8.47 -10.06 40.31
CA ILE A 171 7.35 -10.90 40.78
C ILE A 171 7.92 -12.30 40.97
N SER A 172 7.90 -12.79 42.22
CA SER A 172 8.36 -14.14 42.53
C SER A 172 7.40 -15.21 41.98
N GLU A 173 7.95 -16.38 41.63
CA GLU A 173 7.20 -17.52 41.03
C GLU A 173 6.00 -17.95 41.90
N ASP A 174 6.12 -17.82 43.23
CA ASP A 174 5.06 -18.13 44.21
C ASP A 174 3.92 -17.07 44.22
N GLU A 175 4.19 -15.83 43.81
CA GLU A 175 3.19 -14.76 43.71
C GLU A 175 2.42 -14.85 42.38
N PHE A 176 3.11 -15.31 41.32
CA PHE A 176 2.51 -15.62 40.03
C PHE A 176 1.55 -16.83 40.10
N GLU A 177 1.93 -17.90 40.84
CA GLU A 177 1.03 -19.05 41.04
C GLU A 177 -0.24 -18.70 41.82
N ARG A 178 -0.16 -17.77 42.78
CA ARG A 178 -1.34 -17.30 43.52
C ARG A 178 -2.30 -16.50 42.67
N LEU A 179 -1.78 -15.69 41.74
CA LEU A 179 -2.59 -14.93 40.78
C LEU A 179 -3.27 -15.85 39.74
N LEU A 180 -2.58 -16.92 39.32
CA LEU A 180 -3.16 -17.94 38.43
C LEU A 180 -4.27 -18.77 39.10
N ASP A 181 -4.12 -19.11 40.38
CA ASP A 181 -5.14 -19.84 41.15
C ASP A 181 -6.39 -18.97 41.43
N GLU A 182 -6.23 -17.65 41.50
CA GLU A 182 -7.33 -16.69 41.65
C GLU A 182 -8.12 -16.49 40.35
N LEU A 183 -7.45 -16.58 39.20
CA LEU A 183 -8.05 -16.35 37.87
C LEU A 183 -8.75 -17.58 37.28
N HIS A 184 -8.22 -18.79 37.52
CA HIS A 184 -8.76 -20.03 36.94
C HIS A 184 -9.46 -20.96 37.94
N GLY A 185 -9.46 -20.62 39.23
CA GLY A 185 -9.94 -21.48 40.30
C GLY A 185 -9.02 -22.68 40.53
N LYS A 186 -8.90 -23.09 41.80
CA LYS A 186 -7.95 -24.14 42.23
C LYS A 186 -7.98 -25.38 41.32
N GLY A 187 -6.87 -25.60 40.61
CA GLY A 187 -6.62 -26.79 39.78
C GLY A 187 -6.82 -26.63 38.27
N GLY A 188 -6.95 -25.40 37.76
CA GLY A 188 -7.27 -25.12 36.35
C GLY A 188 -6.12 -24.73 35.41
N SER A 189 -4.83 -24.83 35.81
CA SER A 189 -3.72 -24.47 34.91
C SER A 189 -3.16 -25.67 34.12
N PRO A 190 -2.95 -25.55 32.79
CA PRO A 190 -2.43 -26.61 31.94
C PRO A 190 -0.89 -26.56 31.90
N THR A 191 -0.22 -26.95 32.98
CA THR A 191 1.24 -27.22 32.93
C THR A 191 1.66 -28.18 34.04
N ALA A 192 1.70 -29.49 33.73
CA ALA A 192 2.82 -30.39 34.04
C ALA A 192 2.47 -31.88 33.78
N SER A 193 3.21 -32.46 32.84
CA SER A 193 3.70 -33.85 32.79
C SER A 193 2.73 -35.04 32.77
N SER A 194 2.71 -35.75 31.63
CA SER A 194 2.64 -37.23 31.65
C SER A 194 3.59 -37.82 30.60
N VAL A 195 4.44 -38.74 31.05
CA VAL A 195 5.34 -39.62 30.26
C VAL A 195 4.74 -41.05 30.28
N PRO A 196 5.22 -42.04 29.49
CA PRO A 196 4.40 -42.73 28.48
C PRO A 196 4.17 -44.23 28.82
N THR A 197 3.24 -44.90 28.13
CA THR A 197 3.12 -46.38 28.15
C THR A 197 2.56 -46.92 26.81
N PRO A 198 2.79 -48.21 26.48
CA PRO A 198 3.53 -48.65 25.28
C PRO A 198 2.63 -49.14 24.12
N PRO A 199 3.21 -49.46 22.93
CA PRO A 199 2.44 -49.68 21.71
C PRO A 199 1.99 -51.14 21.54
N PRO A 200 0.91 -51.40 20.78
CA PRO A 200 0.73 -52.66 20.09
C PRO A 200 1.11 -52.53 18.60
N ALA A 201 1.86 -53.52 18.13
CA ALA A 201 1.99 -53.89 16.72
C ALA A 201 1.96 -55.44 16.66
N PRO A 202 1.76 -56.11 15.50
CA PRO A 202 1.48 -55.60 14.16
C PRO A 202 0.31 -56.33 13.45
N VAL A 203 -0.29 -55.69 12.43
CA VAL A 203 -0.91 -56.44 11.31
C VAL A 203 -0.61 -55.72 10.00
N ALA A 204 -0.06 -56.47 9.04
CA ALA A 204 0.09 -56.13 7.63
C ALA A 204 -0.06 -57.42 6.82
N PRO A 205 -0.27 -57.41 5.48
CA PRO A 205 -0.91 -56.40 4.61
C PRO A 205 -1.93 -57.02 3.61
N GLN A 206 -2.80 -56.20 3.01
CA GLN A 206 -3.48 -56.48 1.71
C GLN A 206 -3.63 -55.13 0.94
N PRO A 207 -3.62 -55.15 -0.40
CA PRO A 207 -3.09 -54.06 -1.22
C PRO A 207 -4.14 -52.98 -1.53
N VAL A 208 -3.71 -51.72 -1.54
CA VAL A 208 -4.42 -50.64 -2.23
C VAL A 208 -3.85 -50.52 -3.64
N ALA A 209 -4.72 -50.76 -4.60
CA ALA A 209 -4.50 -50.48 -6.01
C ALA A 209 -4.76 -49.00 -6.30
N GLU A 210 -4.00 -48.54 -7.29
CA GLU A 210 -4.08 -47.37 -8.17
C GLU A 210 -5.27 -46.41 -8.09
N SER A 211 -4.91 -45.13 -8.26
CA SER A 211 -5.72 -44.06 -8.82
C SER A 211 -6.56 -44.51 -10.02
N GLY A 212 -7.87 -44.26 -9.98
CA GLY A 212 -8.76 -44.40 -11.12
C GLY A 212 -9.79 -43.26 -11.10
N ASP A 213 -9.99 -42.65 -12.27
CA ASP A 213 -10.92 -41.56 -12.54
C ASP A 213 -12.34 -41.85 -12.04
N ILE A 214 -13.05 -40.78 -11.65
CA ILE A 214 -14.49 -40.81 -11.37
C ILE A 214 -15.21 -41.28 -12.64
N THR A 215 -16.07 -42.29 -12.50
CA THR A 215 -16.84 -42.82 -13.63
C THR A 215 -18.02 -41.90 -13.97
N ASP A 216 -18.43 -41.84 -15.24
CA ASP A 216 -19.55 -41.00 -15.71
C ASP A 216 -20.85 -41.27 -14.92
N ASP A 217 -21.06 -42.51 -14.49
CA ASP A 217 -22.22 -42.92 -13.69
C ASP A 217 -22.19 -42.40 -12.24
N GLU A 218 -21.00 -42.18 -11.67
CA GLU A 218 -20.83 -41.54 -10.36
C GLU A 218 -20.97 -40.01 -10.47
N PHE A 219 -20.54 -39.44 -11.59
CA PHE A 219 -20.70 -38.02 -11.88
C PHE A 219 -22.16 -37.62 -12.11
N GLU A 220 -22.94 -38.44 -12.84
CA GLU A 220 -24.38 -38.19 -13.03
C GLU A 220 -25.17 -38.25 -11.72
N LYS A 221 -24.78 -39.15 -10.80
CA LYS A 221 -25.40 -39.22 -9.46
C LYS A 221 -25.11 -37.97 -8.62
N LEU A 222 -23.90 -37.43 -8.70
CA LEU A 222 -23.53 -36.18 -8.02
C LEU A 222 -24.28 -34.97 -8.59
N LEU A 223 -24.53 -34.94 -9.90
CA LEU A 223 -25.32 -33.89 -10.54
C LEU A 223 -26.81 -33.94 -10.16
N ASP A 224 -27.38 -35.15 -10.08
CA ASP A 224 -28.78 -35.34 -9.64
C ASP A 224 -28.99 -34.98 -8.17
N GLU A 225 -27.96 -35.17 -7.34
CA GLU A 225 -27.98 -34.81 -5.91
C GLU A 225 -27.87 -33.29 -5.69
N LEU A 226 -27.21 -32.56 -6.60
CA LEU A 226 -27.01 -31.11 -6.51
C LEU A 226 -28.16 -30.29 -7.12
N HIS A 227 -28.83 -30.78 -8.17
CA HIS A 227 -29.85 -30.03 -8.90
C HIS A 227 -31.27 -30.63 -8.86
N GLY A 228 -31.43 -31.83 -8.29
CA GLY A 228 -32.69 -32.56 -8.23
C GLY A 228 -33.05 -33.23 -9.56
N ALA A 229 -33.47 -34.49 -9.48
CA ALA A 229 -33.67 -35.38 -10.62
C ALA A 229 -34.46 -34.74 -11.78
N GLY A 230 -33.82 -34.66 -12.96
CA GLY A 230 -34.47 -34.33 -14.24
C GLY A 230 -34.37 -32.89 -14.73
N LYS A 231 -33.42 -32.08 -14.23
CA LYS A 231 -33.14 -30.72 -14.77
C LYS A 231 -31.68 -30.51 -15.16
N SER A 232 -31.22 -31.24 -16.17
CA SER A 232 -30.00 -30.92 -16.93
C SER A 232 -30.37 -30.32 -18.31
N PRO A 233 -29.68 -29.26 -18.79
CA PRO A 233 -29.97 -28.62 -20.06
C PRO A 233 -29.27 -29.34 -21.22
N THR A 234 -29.55 -30.63 -21.41
CA THR A 234 -29.01 -31.40 -22.54
C THR A 234 -30.04 -32.36 -23.09
N ALA A 235 -31.15 -31.83 -23.61
CA ALA A 235 -32.06 -32.58 -24.48
C ALA A 235 -32.92 -31.65 -25.35
N VAL A 236 -32.35 -31.08 -26.40
CA VAL A 236 -33.14 -30.68 -27.59
C VAL A 236 -32.35 -31.08 -28.83
N GLY A 237 -32.87 -32.08 -29.56
CA GLY A 237 -32.24 -32.62 -30.76
C GLY A 237 -32.33 -31.71 -31.98
N SER A 238 -31.37 -31.85 -32.89
CA SER A 238 -31.55 -31.54 -34.32
C SER A 238 -30.45 -32.22 -35.16
N ALA A 239 -30.87 -32.73 -36.31
CA ALA A 239 -30.11 -33.54 -37.27
C ALA A 239 -29.13 -32.72 -38.13
N PRO A 240 -28.11 -33.34 -38.76
CA PRO A 240 -27.09 -32.62 -39.52
C PRO A 240 -27.52 -32.28 -40.96
N PRO A 241 -27.20 -31.08 -41.51
CA PRO A 241 -27.34 -30.79 -42.93
C PRO A 241 -26.10 -31.19 -43.76
N PRO A 242 -26.24 -31.36 -45.09
CA PRO A 242 -25.21 -31.94 -45.97
C PRO A 242 -24.14 -30.93 -46.42
N PRO A 243 -23.00 -31.38 -46.98
CA PRO A 243 -21.87 -30.51 -47.32
C PRO A 243 -22.07 -29.80 -48.68
N PRO A 244 -21.58 -28.56 -48.87
CA PRO A 244 -21.47 -27.97 -50.20
C PRO A 244 -20.15 -28.37 -50.89
N ALA A 245 -20.25 -28.64 -52.18
CA ALA A 245 -19.16 -28.92 -53.11
C ALA A 245 -18.53 -27.60 -53.67
N PRO A 246 -17.38 -27.67 -54.37
CA PRO A 246 -16.39 -26.59 -54.43
C PRO A 246 -16.71 -25.53 -55.49
N SER A 247 -16.39 -24.26 -55.19
CA SER A 247 -16.38 -23.16 -56.16
C SER A 247 -15.02 -23.08 -56.86
N SER A 248 -15.06 -23.11 -58.19
CA SER A 248 -13.91 -22.96 -59.09
C SER A 248 -13.87 -21.56 -59.71
N ALA A 249 -12.88 -20.75 -59.30
CA ALA A 249 -12.10 -19.75 -60.07
C ALA A 249 -12.82 -18.61 -60.87
N PRO A 250 -12.13 -17.51 -61.27
CA PRO A 250 -10.70 -17.24 -61.17
C PRO A 250 -10.28 -15.90 -60.54
N VAL A 251 -9.04 -15.93 -60.07
CA VAL A 251 -8.14 -14.83 -59.75
C VAL A 251 -8.06 -13.82 -60.90
N SER A 252 -8.16 -12.53 -60.59
CA SER A 252 -7.69 -11.43 -61.43
C SER A 252 -6.68 -10.61 -60.63
N ALA A 253 -5.53 -10.34 -61.23
CA ALA A 253 -4.36 -9.77 -60.60
C ALA A 253 -4.44 -8.23 -60.44
N MET A 254 -4.02 -7.79 -59.25
CA MET A 254 -3.30 -6.57 -58.85
C MET A 254 -3.63 -5.20 -59.49
N SER A 255 -3.93 -4.23 -58.61
CA SER A 255 -3.29 -2.91 -58.60
C SER A 255 -3.38 -2.26 -57.21
N GLU A 256 -2.23 -1.75 -56.74
CA GLU A 256 -2.06 -0.92 -55.54
C GLU A 256 -2.87 0.39 -55.63
N GLY A 257 -3.49 0.80 -54.51
CA GLY A 257 -4.02 2.14 -54.29
C GLY A 257 -5.46 2.19 -53.77
N ASP A 258 -5.64 2.81 -52.60
CA ASP A 258 -6.88 3.11 -51.86
C ASP A 258 -7.59 1.95 -51.11
N ASP A 259 -7.22 1.78 -49.84
CA ASP A 259 -8.00 1.08 -48.81
C ASP A 259 -9.20 1.95 -48.36
N LEU A 260 -10.20 2.11 -49.21
CA LEU A 260 -11.49 2.69 -48.83
C LEU A 260 -12.61 1.72 -49.21
N MET A 261 -13.30 1.19 -48.20
CA MET A 261 -14.52 0.41 -48.38
C MET A 261 -15.53 1.24 -49.19
N SER A 262 -16.21 0.60 -50.14
CA SER A 262 -17.25 1.28 -50.92
C SER A 262 -18.52 1.46 -50.08
N ASP A 263 -19.27 2.55 -50.33
CA ASP A 263 -20.51 2.86 -49.59
C ASP A 263 -21.54 1.72 -49.65
N GLU A 264 -21.57 0.96 -50.74
CA GLU A 264 -22.46 -0.20 -50.89
C GLU A 264 -22.04 -1.42 -50.04
N GLU A 265 -20.75 -1.58 -49.76
CA GLU A 265 -20.24 -2.63 -48.85
C GLU A 265 -20.48 -2.24 -47.39
N PHE A 266 -20.39 -0.95 -47.08
CA PHE A 266 -20.68 -0.41 -45.76
C PHE A 266 -22.17 -0.53 -45.40
N GLU A 267 -23.09 -0.23 -46.33
CA GLU A 267 -24.54 -0.41 -46.08
C GLU A 267 -24.91 -1.87 -45.82
N LYS A 268 -24.30 -2.83 -46.54
CA LYS A 268 -24.54 -4.26 -46.30
C LYS A 268 -24.07 -4.71 -44.91
N LEU A 269 -22.98 -4.12 -44.42
CA LEU A 269 -22.44 -4.37 -43.08
C LEU A 269 -23.34 -3.77 -42.00
N LEU A 270 -23.86 -2.55 -42.21
CA LEU A 270 -24.81 -1.90 -41.29
C LEU A 270 -26.13 -2.65 -41.20
N ASP A 271 -26.67 -3.12 -42.33
CA ASP A 271 -27.90 -3.91 -42.35
C ASP A 271 -27.72 -5.29 -41.69
N GLN A 272 -26.51 -5.87 -41.76
CA GLN A 272 -26.17 -7.10 -41.04
C GLN A 272 -26.07 -6.90 -39.53
N LEU A 273 -25.61 -5.73 -39.07
CA LEU A 273 -25.34 -5.46 -37.66
C LEU A 273 -26.58 -4.97 -36.89
N HIS A 274 -27.46 -4.20 -37.54
CA HIS A 274 -28.61 -3.54 -36.89
C HIS A 274 -29.99 -4.02 -37.37
N GLY A 275 -30.05 -4.86 -38.41
CA GLY A 275 -31.30 -5.28 -39.05
C GLY A 275 -31.87 -4.18 -39.95
N SER A 276 -32.38 -4.58 -41.13
CA SER A 276 -32.74 -3.68 -42.22
C SER A 276 -33.57 -2.46 -41.77
N GLY A 277 -33.00 -1.26 -41.94
CA GLY A 277 -33.69 0.01 -41.70
C GLY A 277 -33.60 0.60 -40.29
N ASN A 278 -32.77 0.06 -39.39
CA ASN A 278 -32.53 0.59 -38.04
C ASN A 278 -31.14 1.20 -37.83
N GLY A 279 -30.40 1.50 -38.89
CA GLY A 279 -29.13 2.24 -38.82
C GLY A 279 -29.32 3.75 -38.59
N PRO A 280 -28.34 4.45 -37.97
CA PRO A 280 -28.40 5.90 -37.78
C PRO A 280 -28.46 6.65 -39.13
N THR A 281 -29.19 7.77 -39.16
CA THR A 281 -29.47 8.48 -40.41
C THR A 281 -28.25 9.27 -40.92
N ILE A 282 -28.16 9.47 -42.23
CA ILE A 282 -27.02 10.16 -42.90
C ILE A 282 -26.76 11.56 -42.31
N GLU A 283 -27.80 12.25 -41.81
CA GLU A 283 -27.67 13.56 -41.16
C GLU A 283 -26.95 13.51 -39.79
N GLU A 284 -27.03 12.38 -39.08
CA GLU A 284 -26.37 12.18 -37.78
C GLU A 284 -24.89 11.83 -37.94
N LEU A 285 -24.52 11.17 -39.04
CA LEU A 285 -23.14 10.79 -39.37
C LEU A 285 -22.34 11.98 -39.96
N ASP A 286 -22.98 12.88 -40.71
CA ASP A 286 -22.37 14.11 -41.24
C ASP A 286 -22.09 15.16 -40.14
N ALA A 287 -22.86 15.14 -39.05
CA ALA A 287 -22.62 16.02 -37.91
C ALA A 287 -21.40 15.61 -37.07
N ALA A 288 -21.06 14.31 -37.06
CA ALA A 288 -19.97 13.75 -36.28
C ALA A 288 -18.59 13.84 -36.98
N THR A 289 -18.56 14.04 -38.30
CA THR A 289 -17.33 13.94 -39.12
C THR A 289 -16.78 15.29 -39.61
N LYS A 290 -17.35 16.42 -39.17
CA LYS A 290 -16.91 17.75 -39.63
C LYS A 290 -15.63 18.24 -38.93
N PRO A 291 -14.52 18.51 -39.65
CA PRO A 291 -13.26 18.94 -39.03
C PRO A 291 -13.32 20.38 -38.48
N ALA A 292 -12.75 20.58 -37.29
CA ALA A 292 -12.55 21.91 -36.70
C ALA A 292 -11.52 22.73 -37.51
N ALA A 293 -11.95 23.87 -38.03
CA ALA A 293 -11.09 24.78 -38.79
C ALA A 293 -10.00 25.41 -37.90
N ALA A 294 -8.74 25.17 -38.27
CA ALA A 294 -7.55 25.76 -37.66
C ALA A 294 -7.46 27.27 -37.95
N LYS A 295 -7.26 28.08 -36.90
CA LYS A 295 -6.88 29.50 -37.00
C LYS A 295 -5.38 29.61 -37.35
N PRO A 296 -4.97 30.54 -38.23
CA PRO A 296 -3.55 30.73 -38.56
C PRO A 296 -2.75 31.32 -37.39
N ILE A 297 -1.61 30.70 -37.10
CA ILE A 297 -0.59 31.16 -36.14
C ILE A 297 0.26 32.24 -36.84
N ALA A 298 0.34 33.44 -36.24
CA ALA A 298 1.23 34.51 -36.65
C ALA A 298 2.65 34.31 -36.06
N PRO A 299 3.73 34.74 -36.75
CA PRO A 299 5.10 34.42 -36.35
C PRO A 299 5.62 35.32 -35.21
N VAL A 300 6.46 34.71 -34.37
CA VAL A 300 7.13 35.28 -33.20
C VAL A 300 8.29 36.20 -33.62
N PRO A 301 8.46 37.41 -33.04
CA PRO A 301 9.72 38.17 -33.09
C PRO A 301 10.57 37.98 -31.83
N ALA A 302 11.90 37.93 -32.03
CA ALA A 302 12.94 37.85 -31.01
C ALA A 302 13.18 39.19 -30.27
N PRO A 303 13.92 39.22 -29.13
CA PRO A 303 13.66 40.07 -27.97
C PRO A 303 14.49 41.37 -27.89
N GLN A 304 13.96 42.41 -27.24
CA GLN A 304 14.75 43.50 -26.63
C GLN A 304 14.03 44.31 -25.53
N ALA A 305 14.72 44.42 -24.39
CA ALA A 305 14.83 45.51 -23.40
C ALA A 305 13.61 46.09 -22.64
N ALA A 306 13.77 46.18 -21.31
CA ALA A 306 12.93 46.84 -20.29
C ALA A 306 12.87 48.38 -20.46
N PRO A 307 11.89 49.13 -19.87
CA PRO A 307 11.78 49.36 -18.41
C PRO A 307 10.37 49.57 -17.77
N LYS A 308 10.25 49.20 -16.48
CA LYS A 308 9.63 49.83 -15.27
C LYS A 308 8.46 50.89 -15.31
N PRO A 309 7.74 51.14 -14.18
CA PRO A 309 6.31 50.87 -14.00
C PRO A 309 5.40 52.12 -13.87
N SER A 310 4.07 51.95 -14.00
CA SER A 310 3.09 52.95 -13.56
C SER A 310 1.86 52.31 -12.89
N ALA A 311 1.48 52.93 -11.78
CA ALA A 311 0.48 52.56 -10.79
C ALA A 311 -1.00 52.78 -11.27
N PRO A 312 -2.02 52.43 -10.45
CA PRO A 312 -3.35 51.99 -10.89
C PRO A 312 -4.37 53.12 -11.05
N VAL A 313 -5.37 52.91 -11.91
CA VAL A 313 -6.58 53.74 -11.95
C VAL A 313 -7.83 52.87 -11.88
N ALA A 314 -8.63 53.19 -10.87
CA ALA A 314 -9.91 52.61 -10.51
C ALA A 314 -10.97 52.71 -11.62
N VAL A 315 -11.87 51.72 -11.68
CA VAL A 315 -13.17 51.84 -12.34
C VAL A 315 -14.27 51.46 -11.35
N LYS A 316 -15.18 52.42 -11.17
CA LYS A 316 -16.39 52.37 -10.34
C LYS A 316 -17.44 51.40 -10.88
N GLU A 317 -18.19 50.86 -9.93
CA GLU A 317 -19.45 50.13 -10.08
C GLU A 317 -20.55 50.91 -10.83
N ALA A 318 -21.35 50.17 -11.59
CA ALA A 318 -22.72 50.50 -11.97
C ALA A 318 -23.52 49.19 -12.15
N PRO A 319 -24.86 49.19 -11.97
CA PRO A 319 -25.54 48.22 -11.12
C PRO A 319 -26.23 47.04 -11.82
N ALA A 320 -26.55 46.06 -10.97
CA ALA A 320 -27.23 44.80 -11.14
C ALA A 320 -28.29 44.70 -12.27
N LYS A 321 -28.10 43.68 -13.11
CA LYS A 321 -29.18 43.02 -13.86
C LYS A 321 -29.51 41.70 -13.18
N ALA A 322 -30.81 41.47 -13.00
CA ALA A 322 -31.41 40.31 -12.39
C ALA A 322 -30.92 39.00 -13.02
N GLU A 323 -30.39 38.10 -12.18
CA GLU A 323 -30.10 36.73 -12.54
C GLU A 323 -31.39 35.94 -12.66
N VAL A 324 -31.61 35.39 -13.85
CA VAL A 324 -32.58 34.32 -14.09
C VAL A 324 -32.02 33.07 -13.41
N LYS A 325 -32.70 32.60 -12.36
CA LYS A 325 -32.43 31.30 -11.74
C LYS A 325 -32.53 30.21 -12.80
N ALA A 326 -31.38 29.67 -13.20
CA ALA A 326 -31.32 28.41 -13.93
C ALA A 326 -31.92 27.31 -13.04
N PRO A 327 -32.76 26.41 -13.59
CA PRO A 327 -33.29 25.31 -12.83
C PRO A 327 -32.14 24.41 -12.38
N ALA A 328 -32.09 24.14 -11.08
CA ALA A 328 -31.15 23.21 -10.48
C ALA A 328 -31.21 21.88 -11.26
N LYS A 329 -30.10 21.51 -11.90
CA LYS A 329 -29.90 20.13 -12.36
C LYS A 329 -30.03 19.26 -11.12
N LYS A 330 -31.07 18.43 -11.07
CA LYS A 330 -31.10 17.30 -10.14
C LYS A 330 -29.81 16.53 -10.39
N GLN A 331 -28.92 16.52 -9.41
CA GLN A 331 -27.81 15.57 -9.38
C GLN A 331 -28.48 14.19 -9.47
N GLN A 332 -28.27 13.56 -10.61
CA GLN A 332 -28.59 12.17 -10.81
C GLN A 332 -27.73 11.45 -9.79
N ALA A 333 -28.35 10.94 -8.72
CA ALA A 333 -27.62 10.16 -7.73
C ALA A 333 -26.99 9.00 -8.50
N ASP A 334 -25.66 9.01 -8.64
CA ASP A 334 -24.94 7.89 -9.20
C ASP A 334 -25.36 6.66 -8.40
N ALA A 335 -25.88 5.65 -9.10
CA ALA A 335 -26.32 4.42 -8.48
C ALA A 335 -25.07 3.65 -8.04
N THR A 336 -24.55 3.96 -6.85
CA THR A 336 -23.43 3.24 -6.26
C THR A 336 -23.92 1.89 -5.77
N VAL A 337 -23.32 0.81 -6.29
CA VAL A 337 -23.57 -0.56 -5.82
C VAL A 337 -22.51 -0.88 -4.77
N ARG A 338 -22.93 -1.24 -3.56
CA ARG A 338 -22.02 -1.75 -2.53
C ARG A 338 -21.68 -3.20 -2.86
N VAL A 339 -20.40 -3.53 -2.85
CA VAL A 339 -19.89 -4.87 -3.18
C VAL A 339 -18.91 -5.29 -2.09
N ASP A 340 -19.01 -6.54 -1.65
CA ASP A 340 -18.09 -7.10 -0.66
C ASP A 340 -16.66 -7.16 -1.20
N THR A 341 -15.70 -6.80 -0.35
CA THR A 341 -14.28 -6.74 -0.73
C THR A 341 -13.73 -8.10 -1.18
N SER A 342 -14.19 -9.20 -0.56
CA SER A 342 -13.85 -10.58 -0.93
C SER A 342 -14.28 -10.94 -2.36
N THR A 343 -15.35 -10.34 -2.87
CA THR A 343 -15.83 -10.57 -4.24
C THR A 343 -14.85 -9.96 -5.24
N LEU A 344 -14.40 -8.72 -4.99
CA LEU A 344 -13.39 -8.07 -5.83
C LEU A 344 -12.07 -8.84 -5.83
N ASP A 345 -11.64 -9.38 -4.68
CA ASP A 345 -10.42 -10.19 -4.59
C ASP A 345 -10.55 -11.51 -5.38
N THR A 346 -11.73 -12.14 -5.37
CA THR A 346 -12.00 -13.35 -6.17
C THR A 346 -11.93 -13.05 -7.67
N ILE A 347 -12.58 -11.96 -8.11
CA ILE A 347 -12.52 -11.51 -9.51
C ILE A 347 -11.07 -11.23 -9.91
N MET A 348 -10.29 -10.60 -9.03
CA MET A 348 -8.89 -10.31 -9.28
C MET A 348 -8.03 -11.56 -9.44
N ASN A 349 -8.25 -12.58 -8.61
CA ASN A 349 -7.57 -13.87 -8.76
C ASN A 349 -7.93 -14.53 -10.09
N MET A 350 -9.22 -14.51 -10.48
CA MET A 350 -9.67 -15.04 -11.76
C MET A 350 -9.09 -14.27 -12.96
N VAL A 351 -9.01 -12.94 -12.89
CA VAL A 351 -8.35 -12.12 -13.91
C VAL A 351 -6.86 -12.46 -13.99
N GLY A 352 -6.19 -12.66 -12.85
CA GLY A 352 -4.82 -13.13 -12.81
C GLY A 352 -4.63 -14.49 -13.50
N GLU A 353 -5.52 -15.45 -13.24
CA GLU A 353 -5.52 -16.75 -13.95
C GLU A 353 -5.83 -16.60 -15.44
N LEU A 354 -6.73 -15.69 -15.82
CA LEU A 354 -7.04 -15.40 -17.21
C LEU A 354 -5.82 -14.82 -17.94
N VAL A 355 -5.05 -13.93 -17.31
CA VAL A 355 -3.79 -13.41 -17.85
C VAL A 355 -2.78 -14.54 -18.06
N LEU A 356 -2.70 -15.51 -17.15
CA LEU A 356 -1.83 -16.69 -17.32
C LEU A 356 -2.29 -17.57 -18.51
N VAL A 357 -3.59 -17.81 -18.64
CA VAL A 357 -4.15 -18.57 -19.78
C VAL A 357 -3.92 -17.84 -21.10
N ARG A 358 -4.10 -16.51 -21.12
CA ARG A 358 -3.75 -15.65 -22.26
C ARG A 358 -2.28 -15.84 -22.64
N ASN A 359 -1.36 -15.72 -21.69
CA ASN A 359 0.08 -15.85 -21.95
C ASN A 359 0.43 -17.24 -22.50
N ARG A 360 -0.22 -18.30 -22.00
CA ARG A 360 -0.10 -19.66 -22.54
C ARG A 360 -0.57 -19.75 -23.99
N LEU A 361 -1.72 -19.16 -24.31
CA LEU A 361 -2.25 -19.14 -25.67
C LEU A 361 -1.37 -18.36 -26.64
N VAL A 362 -0.78 -17.24 -26.19
CA VAL A 362 0.23 -16.48 -26.94
C VAL A 362 1.45 -17.36 -27.24
N SER A 363 1.98 -18.05 -26.24
CA SER A 363 3.14 -18.95 -26.40
C SER A 363 2.85 -20.12 -27.36
N LEU A 364 1.66 -20.73 -27.26
CA LEU A 364 1.23 -21.78 -28.19
C LEU A 364 0.98 -21.24 -29.60
N GLY A 365 0.44 -20.03 -29.71
CA GLY A 365 0.22 -19.31 -30.96
C GLY A 365 1.51 -19.04 -31.71
N LEU A 366 2.57 -18.62 -31.01
CA LEU A 366 3.90 -18.39 -31.62
C LEU A 366 4.55 -19.66 -32.18
N ASN A 367 4.22 -20.82 -31.62
CA ASN A 367 4.71 -22.12 -32.08
C ASN A 367 3.84 -22.72 -33.21
N SER A 368 2.69 -22.10 -33.51
CA SER A 368 1.79 -22.50 -34.58
C SER A 368 1.92 -21.54 -35.76
N ASN A 369 2.08 -22.06 -36.98
CA ASN A 369 2.08 -21.23 -38.19
C ASN A 369 0.65 -20.85 -38.65
N ASP A 370 -0.31 -20.77 -37.71
CA ASP A 370 -1.71 -20.48 -38.00
C ASP A 370 -1.99 -18.99 -37.79
N GLU A 371 -2.16 -18.27 -38.89
CA GLU A 371 -2.41 -16.83 -38.89
C GLU A 371 -3.80 -16.47 -38.32
N GLU A 372 -4.80 -17.34 -38.45
CA GLU A 372 -6.12 -17.12 -37.86
C GLU A 372 -6.05 -17.26 -36.34
N MET A 373 -5.31 -18.26 -35.85
CA MET A 373 -5.07 -18.43 -34.40
C MET A 373 -4.29 -17.25 -33.82
N ALA A 374 -3.26 -16.76 -34.51
CA ALA A 374 -2.50 -15.58 -34.07
C ALA A 374 -3.40 -14.34 -33.95
N LYS A 375 -4.30 -14.10 -34.92
CA LYS A 375 -5.28 -13.00 -34.87
C LYS A 375 -6.28 -13.17 -33.73
N ALA A 376 -6.82 -14.37 -33.52
CA ALA A 376 -7.74 -14.65 -32.43
C ALA A 376 -7.10 -14.44 -31.04
N VAL A 377 -5.84 -14.88 -30.88
CA VAL A 377 -5.08 -14.69 -29.64
C VAL A 377 -4.75 -13.21 -29.41
N SER A 378 -4.41 -12.45 -30.46
CA SER A 378 -4.21 -11.00 -30.36
C SER A 378 -5.48 -10.25 -29.97
N ASN A 379 -6.66 -10.69 -30.41
CA ASN A 379 -7.93 -10.10 -29.98
C ASN A 379 -8.25 -10.45 -28.53
N LEU A 380 -8.01 -11.70 -28.11
CA LEU A 380 -8.16 -12.13 -26.73
C LEU A 380 -7.27 -11.32 -25.79
N ASP A 381 -6.04 -11.03 -26.24
CA ASP A 381 -5.08 -10.18 -25.53
C ASP A 381 -5.69 -8.82 -25.18
N VAL A 382 -6.16 -8.08 -26.18
CA VAL A 382 -6.75 -6.74 -26.00
C VAL A 382 -7.95 -6.78 -25.04
N VAL A 383 -8.88 -7.73 -25.23
CA VAL A 383 -10.06 -7.84 -24.37
C VAL A 383 -9.68 -8.20 -22.92
N THR A 384 -8.67 -9.05 -22.74
CA THR A 384 -8.19 -9.43 -21.41
C THR A 384 -7.52 -8.25 -20.71
N ALA A 385 -6.74 -7.45 -21.43
CA ALA A 385 -6.11 -6.25 -20.91
C ALA A 385 -7.17 -5.19 -20.51
N ASP A 386 -8.20 -4.99 -21.33
CA ASP A 386 -9.32 -4.08 -21.03
C ASP A 386 -10.10 -4.54 -19.79
N LEU A 387 -10.37 -5.86 -19.67
CA LEU A 387 -11.03 -6.44 -18.51
C LEU A 387 -10.18 -6.26 -17.24
N GLN A 388 -8.88 -6.51 -17.33
CA GLN A 388 -7.96 -6.29 -16.23
C GLN A 388 -7.96 -4.83 -15.79
N GLY A 389 -7.86 -3.88 -16.72
CA GLY A 389 -7.91 -2.45 -16.42
C GLY A 389 -9.22 -2.02 -15.76
N ALA A 390 -10.36 -2.53 -16.23
CA ALA A 390 -11.67 -2.25 -15.65
C ALA A 390 -11.80 -2.77 -14.21
N VAL A 391 -11.38 -4.02 -13.95
CA VAL A 391 -11.42 -4.61 -12.61
C VAL A 391 -10.48 -3.88 -11.66
N MET A 392 -9.26 -3.53 -12.11
CA MET A 392 -8.33 -2.72 -11.31
C MET A 392 -9.01 -1.42 -10.87
N LYS A 393 -9.61 -0.68 -11.81
CA LYS A 393 -10.29 0.58 -11.53
C LYS A 393 -11.41 0.46 -10.50
N THR A 394 -12.14 -0.66 -10.49
CA THR A 394 -13.18 -0.92 -9.46
C THR A 394 -12.62 -1.20 -8.07
N ARG A 395 -11.35 -1.61 -7.97
CA ARG A 395 -10.67 -1.90 -6.71
C ARG A 395 -9.89 -0.71 -6.16
N MET A 396 -9.57 0.27 -7.00
CA MET A 396 -8.79 1.42 -6.57
C MET A 396 -9.57 2.28 -5.57
N GLN A 397 -8.84 2.81 -4.59
CA GLN A 397 -9.33 3.73 -3.59
C GLN A 397 -8.46 4.99 -3.59
N PRO A 398 -9.06 6.18 -3.44
CA PRO A 398 -8.28 7.41 -3.28
C PRO A 398 -7.37 7.33 -2.06
N ILE A 399 -6.12 7.75 -2.21
CA ILE A 399 -5.14 7.78 -1.11
C ILE A 399 -5.54 8.76 0.02
N LYS A 400 -6.52 9.63 -0.24
CA LYS A 400 -7.14 10.56 0.72
C LYS A 400 -7.43 9.94 2.09
N LYS A 401 -7.91 8.69 2.14
CA LYS A 401 -8.20 8.01 3.42
C LYS A 401 -6.97 7.88 4.32
N VAL A 402 -5.81 7.58 3.74
CA VAL A 402 -4.54 7.53 4.47
C VAL A 402 -4.05 8.94 4.77
N PHE A 403 -4.21 9.85 3.82
CA PHE A 403 -3.74 11.22 3.96
C PHE A 403 -4.46 11.99 5.08
N GLY A 404 -5.76 11.75 5.27
CA GLY A 404 -6.58 12.36 6.32
C GLY A 404 -6.09 12.13 7.76
N ARG A 405 -5.27 11.10 8.00
CA ARG A 405 -4.69 10.82 9.33
C ARG A 405 -3.46 11.68 9.65
N PHE A 406 -2.70 12.15 8.65
CA PHE A 406 -1.44 12.85 8.88
C PHE A 406 -1.55 14.23 9.53
N PRO A 407 -2.56 15.10 9.23
CA PRO A 407 -2.64 16.42 9.84
C PRO A 407 -2.60 16.39 11.37
N ARG A 408 -3.33 15.43 11.97
CA ARG A 408 -3.34 15.23 13.42
C ARG A 408 -1.98 14.75 13.94
N VAL A 409 -1.43 13.71 13.33
CA VAL A 409 -0.13 13.14 13.73
C VAL A 409 0.99 14.19 13.67
N VAL A 410 1.03 14.99 12.60
CA VAL A 410 2.04 16.06 12.45
C VAL A 410 1.83 17.16 13.48
N ARG A 411 0.58 17.56 13.76
CA ARG A 411 0.26 18.58 14.76
C ARG A 411 0.66 18.15 16.17
N ASP A 412 0.33 16.93 16.57
CA ASP A 412 0.66 16.37 17.88
C ASP A 412 2.18 16.28 18.07
N LEU A 413 2.88 15.84 17.03
CA LEU A 413 4.34 15.73 17.03
C LEU A 413 5.02 17.10 17.03
N ALA A 414 4.49 18.06 16.28
CA ALA A 414 4.95 19.45 16.27
C ALA A 414 4.80 20.10 17.66
N ARG A 415 3.66 19.88 18.33
CA ARG A 415 3.41 20.38 19.70
C ARG A 415 4.34 19.72 20.72
N SER A 416 4.53 18.40 20.64
CA SER A 416 5.44 17.65 21.52
C SER A 416 6.90 18.11 21.40
N LEU A 417 7.36 18.33 20.16
CA LEU A 417 8.73 18.76 19.87
C LEU A 417 8.94 20.28 19.90
N LYS A 418 7.87 21.07 20.12
CA LYS A 418 7.87 22.54 20.09
C LYS A 418 8.41 23.12 18.78
N LYS A 419 7.98 22.55 17.65
CA LYS A 419 8.32 23.00 16.29
C LYS A 419 7.08 23.57 15.60
N ASP A 420 7.26 24.60 14.79
CA ASP A 420 6.20 25.14 13.93
C ASP A 420 6.26 24.47 12.56
N ILE A 421 5.24 23.71 12.17
CA ILE A 421 5.26 22.91 10.93
C ILE A 421 3.93 23.05 10.18
N VAL A 422 4.02 23.23 8.87
CA VAL A 422 2.89 23.18 7.94
C VAL A 422 3.00 21.93 7.08
N LEU A 423 1.95 21.12 7.09
CA LEU A 423 1.77 19.98 6.21
C LEU A 423 0.98 20.41 4.96
N GLU A 424 1.52 20.16 3.78
CA GLU A 424 0.82 20.34 2.50
C GLU A 424 0.61 18.97 1.85
N MET A 425 -0.62 18.66 1.46
CA MET A 425 -0.97 17.42 0.79
C MET A 425 -1.31 17.72 -0.67
N ARG A 426 -0.80 16.92 -1.61
CA ARG A 426 -1.03 17.07 -3.06
C ARG A 426 -1.41 15.73 -3.67
N GLY A 427 -2.38 15.75 -4.58
CA GLY A 427 -2.81 14.54 -5.27
C GLY A 427 -3.54 13.54 -4.37
N GLU A 428 -4.30 14.04 -3.39
CA GLU A 428 -5.09 13.20 -2.47
C GLU A 428 -6.14 12.34 -3.20
N GLU A 429 -6.58 12.80 -4.36
CA GLU A 429 -7.52 12.10 -5.25
C GLU A 429 -6.82 11.05 -6.14
N THR A 430 -5.53 10.76 -5.93
CA THR A 430 -4.83 9.71 -6.67
C THR A 430 -5.35 8.35 -6.21
N ASP A 431 -5.86 7.60 -7.17
CA ASP A 431 -6.37 6.24 -6.98
C ASP A 431 -5.23 5.23 -6.80
N LEU A 432 -5.36 4.37 -5.78
CA LEU A 432 -4.36 3.37 -5.42
C LEU A 432 -5.05 2.04 -5.06
N ASP A 433 -4.38 0.91 -5.27
CA ASP A 433 -4.94 -0.39 -4.87
C ASP A 433 -5.21 -0.45 -3.35
N LYS A 434 -6.37 -0.98 -2.94
CA LYS A 434 -6.74 -1.07 -1.51
C LYS A 434 -5.67 -1.73 -0.64
N ASN A 435 -5.10 -2.85 -1.06
CA ASN A 435 -4.07 -3.55 -0.27
C ASN A 435 -2.81 -2.70 -0.16
N LEU A 436 -2.49 -1.95 -1.22
CA LEU A 436 -1.36 -1.02 -1.24
C LEU A 436 -1.61 0.18 -0.31
N VAL A 437 -2.84 0.71 -0.26
CA VAL A 437 -3.26 1.78 0.67
C VAL A 437 -3.07 1.32 2.13
N GLU A 438 -3.58 0.14 2.47
CA GLU A 438 -3.49 -0.42 3.82
C GLU A 438 -2.03 -0.72 4.21
N ALA A 439 -1.26 -1.33 3.31
CA ALA A 439 0.12 -1.70 3.58
C ALA A 439 1.09 -0.51 3.65
N LEU A 440 0.80 0.60 2.96
CA LEU A 440 1.64 1.80 2.97
C LEU A 440 1.32 2.77 4.11
N ALA A 441 0.18 2.64 4.78
CA ALA A 441 -0.24 3.56 5.85
C ALA A 441 0.84 3.70 6.94
N ASP A 442 1.27 2.57 7.53
CA ASP A 442 2.27 2.56 8.60
C ASP A 442 3.66 3.05 8.14
N PRO A 443 4.22 2.57 7.00
CA PRO A 443 5.46 3.11 6.43
C PRO A 443 5.46 4.63 6.22
N LEU A 444 4.38 5.19 5.68
CA LEU A 444 4.28 6.62 5.42
C LEU A 444 4.22 7.43 6.71
N ILE A 445 3.47 6.97 7.74
CA ILE A 445 3.46 7.61 9.07
C ILE A 445 4.86 7.67 9.64
N HIS A 446 5.62 6.59 9.51
CA HIS A 446 6.99 6.55 10.00
C HIS A 446 7.88 7.57 9.28
N LEU A 447 7.82 7.64 7.95
CA LEU A 447 8.63 8.56 7.17
C LEU A 447 8.28 10.03 7.47
N VAL A 448 7.00 10.36 7.58
CA VAL A 448 6.53 11.70 7.97
C VAL A 448 7.01 12.06 9.38
N ARG A 449 6.93 11.12 10.33
CA ARG A 449 7.48 11.30 11.68
C ARG A 449 8.97 11.62 11.64
N ASN A 450 9.76 10.93 10.82
CA ASN A 450 11.20 11.19 10.70
C ASN A 450 11.50 12.55 10.08
N SER A 451 10.74 12.97 9.07
CA SER A 451 10.86 14.34 8.53
C SER A 451 10.56 15.39 9.61
N VAL A 452 9.58 15.17 10.48
CA VAL A 452 9.23 16.09 11.56
C VAL A 452 10.22 16.06 12.74
N ASP A 453 10.65 14.88 13.20
CA ASP A 453 11.56 14.72 14.35
C ASP A 453 12.99 15.13 13.98
N HIS A 454 13.51 14.65 12.86
CA HIS A 454 14.91 14.81 12.47
C HIS A 454 15.13 15.74 11.28
N GLY A 455 14.22 15.78 10.31
CA GLY A 455 14.35 16.64 9.14
C GLY A 455 14.23 18.12 9.50
N ILE A 456 13.11 18.51 10.11
CA ILE A 456 12.83 19.91 10.44
C ILE A 456 13.62 20.36 11.68
N GLU A 457 14.45 21.39 11.50
CA GLU A 457 15.24 22.03 12.55
C GLU A 457 14.36 22.84 13.52
N MET A 458 14.88 23.17 14.71
CA MET A 458 14.16 24.03 15.67
C MET A 458 13.95 25.45 15.09
N PRO A 459 12.86 26.15 15.45
CA PRO A 459 12.54 27.48 14.91
C PRO A 459 13.70 28.48 14.98
N GLU A 460 14.44 28.50 16.09
CA GLU A 460 15.59 29.38 16.30
C GLU A 460 16.75 29.06 15.34
N ALA A 461 17.05 27.77 15.14
CA ALA A 461 18.09 27.31 14.21
C ALA A 461 17.71 27.62 12.75
N ARG A 462 16.42 27.54 12.40
CA ARG A 462 15.92 27.89 11.06
C ARG A 462 16.11 29.37 10.75
N ILE A 463 15.78 30.25 11.70
CA ILE A 463 16.00 31.70 11.54
C ILE A 463 17.50 32.00 11.42
N ALA A 464 18.35 31.34 12.22
CA ALA A 464 19.80 31.49 12.12
C ALA A 464 20.37 31.03 10.76
N ALA A 465 19.76 30.01 10.15
CA ALA A 465 20.10 29.52 8.81
C ALA A 465 19.46 30.34 7.67
N GLY A 466 18.68 31.38 7.98
CA GLY A 466 18.00 32.23 6.98
C GLY A 466 16.73 31.62 6.37
N LYS A 467 16.17 30.58 6.99
CA LYS A 467 14.94 29.91 6.58
C LYS A 467 13.70 30.52 7.28
N SER A 468 12.53 30.19 6.76
CA SER A 468 11.25 30.45 7.45
C SER A 468 11.22 29.78 8.82
N GLN A 469 10.69 30.48 9.83
CA GLN A 469 10.49 29.93 11.18
C GLN A 469 9.64 28.66 11.14
N THR A 470 8.57 28.68 10.32
CA THR A 470 7.70 27.54 10.08
C THR A 470 8.35 26.60 9.07
N GLY A 471 8.54 25.33 9.47
CA GLY A 471 8.98 24.25 8.59
C GLY A 471 7.85 23.75 7.69
N LYS A 472 8.21 23.19 6.54
CA LYS A 472 7.26 22.71 5.55
C LYS A 472 7.52 21.25 5.24
N VAL A 473 6.47 20.43 5.32
CA VAL A 473 6.45 19.04 4.88
C VAL A 473 5.38 18.90 3.79
N ILE A 474 5.75 18.36 2.64
CA ILE A 474 4.87 18.12 1.50
C ILE A 474 4.74 16.63 1.31
N LEU A 475 3.50 16.14 1.33
CA LEU A 475 3.15 14.78 0.96
C LEU A 475 2.44 14.83 -0.39
N SER A 476 3.00 14.19 -1.41
CA SER A 476 2.41 14.17 -2.74
C SER A 476 2.24 12.75 -3.27
N ALA A 477 1.11 12.50 -3.91
CA ALA A 477 0.88 11.31 -4.72
C ALA A 477 0.63 11.70 -6.18
N SER A 478 1.20 10.95 -7.11
CA SER A 478 0.97 11.14 -8.54
C SER A 478 1.17 9.83 -9.30
N GLN A 479 0.39 9.63 -10.35
CA GLN A 479 0.58 8.49 -11.26
C GLN A 479 1.59 8.84 -12.36
N GLU A 480 2.65 8.05 -12.47
CA GLU A 480 3.68 8.15 -13.52
C GLU A 480 3.72 6.84 -14.33
N GLY A 481 3.02 6.81 -15.47
CA GLY A 481 2.95 5.61 -16.31
C GLY A 481 2.23 4.45 -15.61
N ASP A 482 2.94 3.34 -15.44
CA ASP A 482 2.49 2.09 -14.79
C ASP A 482 2.83 2.04 -13.29
N HIS A 483 3.41 3.11 -12.73
CA HIS A 483 3.75 3.22 -11.32
C HIS A 483 3.06 4.42 -10.69
N ILE A 484 2.83 4.33 -9.39
CA ILE A 484 2.43 5.46 -8.55
C ILE A 484 3.68 5.95 -7.82
N GLU A 485 3.98 7.23 -8.00
CA GLU A 485 5.01 7.94 -7.26
C GLU A 485 4.37 8.62 -6.04
N LEU A 486 4.84 8.22 -4.86
CA LEU A 486 4.59 8.91 -3.60
C LEU A 486 5.87 9.64 -3.21
N ALA A 487 5.78 10.91 -2.84
CA ALA A 487 6.93 11.68 -2.40
C ALA A 487 6.64 12.41 -1.09
N ILE A 488 7.63 12.36 -0.20
CA ILE A 488 7.67 13.12 1.06
C ILE A 488 8.83 14.10 0.93
N VAL A 489 8.53 15.40 0.97
CA VAL A 489 9.52 16.45 0.84
C VAL A 489 9.49 17.32 2.09
N ASP A 490 10.61 17.45 2.77
CA ASP A 490 10.82 18.42 3.84
C ASP A 490 11.82 19.49 3.44
N ASP A 491 11.66 20.69 4.00
CA ASP A 491 12.60 21.82 3.83
C ASP A 491 13.63 21.90 4.98
N GLY A 492 13.95 20.74 5.54
CA GLY A 492 14.76 20.57 6.74
C GLY A 492 16.25 20.86 6.58
N GLY A 493 17.04 20.41 7.56
CA GLY A 493 18.49 20.57 7.58
C GLY A 493 19.22 19.72 6.52
N GLY A 494 18.54 18.72 5.94
CA GLY A 494 19.14 17.74 5.05
C GLY A 494 19.99 16.70 5.80
N MET A 495 20.46 15.70 5.07
CA MET A 495 21.30 14.63 5.60
C MET A 495 22.77 14.88 5.31
N ASP A 496 23.61 14.66 6.32
CA ASP A 496 25.07 14.79 6.23
C ASP A 496 25.68 13.44 5.82
N PRO A 497 26.18 13.31 4.57
CA PRO A 497 26.69 12.03 4.08
C PRO A 497 27.94 11.58 4.84
N ASP A 498 28.77 12.50 5.33
CA ASP A 498 30.01 12.17 6.04
C ASP A 498 29.72 11.62 7.44
N LYS A 499 28.71 12.18 8.12
CA LYS A 499 28.21 11.61 9.39
C LYS A 499 27.63 10.22 9.20
N LEU A 500 26.85 9.99 8.15
CA LEU A 500 26.28 8.67 7.87
C LEU A 500 27.37 7.63 7.61
N ARG A 501 28.42 7.99 6.84
CA ARG A 501 29.62 7.14 6.66
C ARG A 501 30.29 6.83 7.98
N ALA A 502 30.54 7.84 8.81
CA ALA A 502 31.20 7.66 10.10
C ALA A 502 30.39 6.74 11.05
N ILE A 503 29.07 6.87 11.07
CA ILE A 503 28.18 6.00 11.85
C ILE A 503 28.24 4.55 11.33
N ALA A 504 28.23 4.36 10.00
CA ALA A 504 28.34 3.02 9.40
C ALA A 504 29.65 2.32 9.76
N VAL A 505 30.78 3.05 9.75
CA VAL A 505 32.09 2.54 10.16
C VAL A 505 32.12 2.25 11.66
N LYS A 506 31.64 3.16 12.51
CA LYS A 506 31.60 3.00 13.98
C LYS A 506 30.78 1.77 14.39
N ARG A 507 29.70 1.46 13.67
CA ARG A 507 28.84 0.29 13.93
C ARG A 507 29.32 -1.00 13.25
N GLY A 508 30.45 -0.98 12.54
CA GLY A 508 31.04 -2.15 11.91
C GLY A 508 30.24 -2.68 10.70
N LEU A 509 29.38 -1.86 10.11
CA LEU A 509 28.64 -2.23 8.89
C LEU A 509 29.56 -2.29 7.68
N MET A 510 30.64 -1.51 7.68
CA MET A 510 31.65 -1.44 6.63
C MET A 510 32.98 -0.89 7.16
N ASP A 511 34.07 -1.13 6.42
CA ASP A 511 35.37 -0.52 6.71
C ASP A 511 35.46 0.92 6.18
N GLU A 512 36.46 1.67 6.67
CA GLU A 512 36.66 3.08 6.33
C GLU A 512 36.97 3.27 4.84
N ASP A 513 37.72 2.33 4.25
CA ASP A 513 38.04 2.34 2.83
C ASP A 513 36.80 2.14 1.95
N ALA A 514 35.89 1.23 2.29
CA ALA A 514 34.62 1.04 1.57
C ALA A 514 33.69 2.22 1.78
N ALA A 515 33.59 2.76 2.99
CA ALA A 515 32.77 3.93 3.29
C ALA A 515 33.23 5.16 2.50
N SER A 516 34.55 5.34 2.28
CA SER A 516 35.09 6.44 1.48
C SER A 516 34.72 6.36 -0.02
N ARG A 517 34.52 5.15 -0.55
CA ARG A 517 34.18 4.91 -1.97
C ARG A 517 32.71 5.15 -2.31
N LEU A 518 31.83 5.25 -1.31
CA LEU A 518 30.41 5.47 -1.55
C LEU A 518 30.16 6.84 -2.17
N SER A 519 29.18 6.92 -3.08
CA SER A 519 28.59 8.19 -3.49
C SER A 519 27.66 8.75 -2.40
N ASN A 520 27.34 10.04 -2.47
CA ASN A 520 26.42 10.66 -1.50
C ASN A 520 25.06 9.97 -1.48
N LYS A 521 24.54 9.58 -2.66
CA LYS A 521 23.27 8.86 -2.79
C LYS A 521 23.32 7.45 -2.17
N GLU A 522 24.44 6.74 -2.33
CA GLU A 522 24.64 5.46 -1.64
C GLU A 522 24.78 5.63 -0.12
N CYS A 523 25.32 6.77 0.35
CA CYS A 523 25.41 7.08 1.78
C CYS A 523 24.03 7.30 2.41
N PHE A 524 23.10 7.99 1.72
CA PHE A 524 21.73 8.16 2.21
C PHE A 524 21.00 6.82 2.30
N ASN A 525 21.26 5.90 1.37
CA ASN A 525 20.70 4.55 1.41
C ASN A 525 21.16 3.70 2.61
N LEU A 526 22.22 4.10 3.31
CA LEU A 526 22.66 3.41 4.54
C LEU A 526 21.64 3.49 5.67
N ILE A 527 20.75 4.50 5.65
CA ILE A 527 19.72 4.62 6.69
C ILE A 527 18.78 3.41 6.74
N PHE A 528 18.63 2.71 5.62
CA PHE A 528 17.80 1.52 5.52
C PHE A 528 18.54 0.22 5.87
N ALA A 529 19.82 0.30 6.23
CA ALA A 529 20.56 -0.90 6.63
C ALA A 529 20.05 -1.41 7.98
N PRO A 530 19.89 -2.74 8.16
CA PRO A 530 19.46 -3.30 9.44
C PRO A 530 20.36 -2.85 10.58
N GLY A 531 19.76 -2.40 11.68
CA GLY A 531 20.50 -1.90 12.85
C GLY A 531 21.17 -0.53 12.66
N PHE A 532 20.94 0.14 11.53
CA PHE A 532 21.31 1.54 11.32
C PHE A 532 20.27 2.43 12.00
N SER A 533 20.62 2.93 13.19
CA SER A 533 19.86 3.96 13.88
C SER A 533 20.81 5.06 14.34
N SER A 534 20.38 6.31 14.14
CA SER A 534 21.12 7.50 14.55
C SER A 534 21.05 7.75 16.07
N LYS A 535 20.15 7.09 16.80
CA LYS A 535 20.00 7.24 18.26
C LYS A 535 20.86 6.21 19.02
N GLU A 536 21.62 6.69 20.02
CA GLU A 536 22.39 5.84 20.95
C GLU A 536 21.49 5.25 22.08
N GLN A 537 20.26 5.75 22.23
CA GLN A 537 19.25 5.24 23.15
C GLN A 537 17.95 4.91 22.39
N ILE A 538 17.34 3.77 22.73
CA ILE A 538 16.01 3.37 22.26
C ILE A 538 15.02 4.31 22.97
N SER A 539 14.30 5.17 22.23
CA SER A 539 13.27 6.03 22.83
C SER A 539 11.97 5.25 23.03
N ASP A 540 11.36 5.35 24.20
CA ASP A 540 10.13 4.65 24.63
C ASP A 540 8.88 4.90 23.75
N ILE A 541 8.93 5.87 22.84
CA ILE A 541 7.84 6.22 21.91
C ILE A 541 7.85 5.30 20.65
N SER A 542 8.84 4.40 20.55
CA SER A 542 9.00 3.41 19.47
C SER A 542 8.84 1.98 20.00
N GLY A 543 7.72 1.70 20.67
CA GLY A 543 7.39 0.41 21.32
C GLY A 543 7.23 -0.80 20.39
N ARG A 544 7.73 -0.76 19.14
CA ARG A 544 7.77 -1.92 18.23
C ARG A 544 9.12 -2.11 17.50
N GLY A 545 10.15 -1.34 17.84
CA GLY A 545 11.47 -1.52 17.21
C GLY A 545 11.49 -1.28 15.69
N VAL A 546 10.65 -0.37 15.19
CA VAL A 546 10.53 -0.09 13.76
C VAL A 546 11.68 0.82 13.34
N GLY A 547 12.71 0.25 12.71
CA GLY A 547 13.75 1.03 12.03
C GLY A 547 13.32 1.38 10.60
N MET A 548 14.13 2.19 9.92
CA MET A 548 13.93 2.47 8.49
C MET A 548 14.10 1.22 7.62
N ASP A 549 14.77 0.18 8.13
CA ASP A 549 14.83 -1.15 7.55
C ASP A 549 13.46 -1.81 7.40
N VAL A 550 12.56 -1.65 8.38
CA VAL A 550 11.19 -2.17 8.31
C VAL A 550 10.40 -1.47 7.21
N VAL A 551 10.55 -0.15 7.08
CA VAL A 551 9.92 0.63 5.99
C VAL A 551 10.39 0.16 4.62
N LYS A 552 11.70 -0.02 4.43
CA LYS A 552 12.24 -0.55 3.17
C LYS A 552 11.75 -1.97 2.88
N THR A 553 11.67 -2.81 3.91
CA THR A 553 11.18 -4.19 3.76
C THR A 553 9.69 -4.22 3.37
N ALA A 554 8.87 -3.38 4.00
CA ALA A 554 7.45 -3.25 3.66
C ALA A 554 7.26 -2.78 2.21
N ILE A 555 7.99 -1.76 1.78
CA ILE A 555 7.92 -1.25 0.40
C ILE A 555 8.42 -2.30 -0.60
N ASN A 556 9.51 -3.00 -0.31
CA ASN A 556 10.03 -4.07 -1.18
C ASN A 556 9.05 -5.25 -1.30
N THR A 557 8.32 -5.59 -0.22
CA THR A 557 7.30 -6.65 -0.23
C THR A 557 6.14 -6.31 -1.16
N LEU A 558 5.89 -5.01 -1.36
CA LEU A 558 4.89 -4.48 -2.30
C LEU A 558 5.46 -4.31 -3.71
N ASN A 559 6.64 -4.90 -4.00
CA ASN A 559 7.38 -4.71 -5.25
C ASN A 559 7.68 -3.23 -5.57
N GLY A 560 7.67 -2.38 -4.55
CA GLY A 560 8.02 -0.99 -4.66
C GLY A 560 9.52 -0.76 -4.55
N SER A 561 9.93 0.47 -4.85
CA SER A 561 11.27 0.97 -4.59
C SER A 561 11.19 2.26 -3.78
N ILE A 562 12.18 2.48 -2.93
CA ILE A 562 12.35 3.70 -2.15
C ILE A 562 13.71 4.29 -2.45
N ASP A 563 13.74 5.60 -2.68
CA ASP A 563 14.94 6.37 -2.99
C ASP A 563 14.95 7.68 -2.19
N ILE A 564 16.14 8.17 -1.87
CA ILE A 564 16.34 9.37 -1.05
C ILE A 564 17.30 10.31 -1.76
N ASP A 565 16.83 11.54 -1.96
CA ASP A 565 17.64 12.67 -2.39
C ASP A 565 17.62 13.73 -1.29
N SER A 566 18.79 14.07 -0.75
CA SER A 566 18.91 15.04 0.35
C SER A 566 20.06 15.99 0.09
N GLU A 567 19.85 17.27 0.39
CA GLU A 567 20.86 18.32 0.27
C GLU A 567 20.96 19.11 1.58
N MET A 568 22.19 19.28 2.07
CA MET A 568 22.46 20.02 3.31
C MET A 568 21.92 21.45 3.21
N GLY A 569 21.08 21.82 4.17
CA GLY A 569 20.43 23.12 4.26
C GLY A 569 19.22 23.32 3.34
N GLN A 570 18.88 22.38 2.45
CA GLN A 570 17.70 22.46 1.58
C GLN A 570 16.60 21.47 1.96
N GLY A 571 16.95 20.37 2.65
CA GLY A 571 16.02 19.38 3.16
C GLY A 571 16.17 18.03 2.48
N THR A 572 15.13 17.21 2.56
CA THR A 572 15.11 15.84 2.05
C THR A 572 13.88 15.57 1.21
N LYS A 573 14.06 14.88 0.08
CA LYS A 573 13.02 14.25 -0.72
C LYS A 573 13.16 12.74 -0.63
N ILE A 574 12.11 12.08 -0.15
CA ILE A 574 11.98 10.63 -0.16
C ILE A 574 10.95 10.28 -1.22
N THR A 575 11.34 9.46 -2.19
CA THR A 575 10.48 9.01 -3.29
C THR A 575 10.22 7.52 -3.16
N ILE A 576 8.96 7.13 -3.20
CA ILE A 576 8.48 5.74 -3.18
C ILE A 576 7.77 5.49 -4.50
N LYS A 577 8.20 4.49 -5.26
CA LYS A 577 7.53 4.07 -6.49
C LYS A 577 6.94 2.69 -6.26
N VAL A 578 5.65 2.55 -6.47
CA VAL A 578 4.90 1.29 -6.31
C VAL A 578 4.11 1.00 -7.59
N PRO A 579 3.99 -0.26 -8.02
CA PRO A 579 3.27 -0.60 -9.25
C PRO A 579 1.76 -0.35 -9.12
N LEU A 580 1.10 -0.06 -10.25
CA LEU A 580 -0.34 0.19 -10.31
C LEU A 580 -1.19 -1.10 -10.28
N THR A 581 -0.60 -2.23 -10.67
CA THR A 581 -1.32 -3.48 -10.95
C THR A 581 -1.03 -4.57 -9.90
N LEU A 582 -1.86 -5.62 -9.90
CA LEU A 582 -1.46 -6.95 -9.38
C LEU A 582 -0.06 -7.24 -9.89
N ALA A 583 0.80 -7.74 -9.01
CA ALA A 583 2.23 -7.82 -9.26
C ALA A 583 2.58 -8.82 -10.40
N ILE A 584 2.36 -8.37 -11.64
CA ILE A 584 2.84 -8.97 -12.86
C ILE A 584 4.28 -8.52 -13.01
N LEU A 585 5.19 -9.47 -12.96
CA LEU A 585 6.61 -9.23 -13.03
C LEU A 585 7.13 -9.79 -14.36
N PRO A 586 7.79 -8.99 -15.21
CA PRO A 586 8.57 -9.55 -16.30
C PRO A 586 9.75 -10.32 -15.72
N THR A 587 9.86 -11.60 -16.05
CA THR A 587 10.90 -12.49 -15.52
C THR A 587 11.64 -13.22 -16.63
N LEU A 588 12.91 -13.51 -16.38
CA LEU A 588 13.70 -14.47 -17.15
C LEU A 588 13.56 -15.84 -16.49
N MET A 589 12.96 -16.78 -17.21
CA MET A 589 12.79 -18.17 -16.82
C MET A 589 14.08 -18.95 -17.08
N VAL A 590 14.60 -19.59 -16.05
CA VAL A 590 15.83 -20.39 -16.08
C VAL A 590 15.57 -21.77 -15.49
N GLY A 591 16.18 -22.81 -16.08
CA GLY A 591 16.16 -24.16 -15.55
C GLY A 591 17.39 -24.43 -14.68
N VAL A 592 17.18 -25.05 -13.53
CA VAL A 592 18.24 -25.47 -12.60
C VAL A 592 17.88 -26.83 -12.02
N ALA A 593 18.76 -27.82 -12.19
CA ALA A 593 18.56 -29.21 -11.77
C ALA A 593 17.20 -29.79 -12.22
N GLY A 594 16.75 -29.43 -13.43
CA GLY A 594 15.47 -29.86 -14.00
C GLY A 594 14.23 -29.13 -13.48
N HIS A 595 14.38 -28.09 -12.64
CA HIS A 595 13.27 -27.31 -12.11
C HIS A 595 13.30 -25.87 -12.65
N PRO A 596 12.13 -25.25 -12.94
CA PRO A 596 12.06 -23.87 -13.40
C PRO A 596 12.16 -22.87 -12.25
N PHE A 597 12.95 -21.82 -12.45
CA PHE A 597 13.07 -20.66 -11.56
C PHE A 597 12.93 -19.37 -12.38
N ALA A 598 12.46 -18.31 -11.73
CA ALA A 598 12.22 -17.01 -12.35
C ALA A 598 13.15 -15.96 -11.75
N LEU A 599 13.85 -15.22 -12.61
CA LEU A 599 14.68 -14.07 -12.24
C LEU A 599 13.99 -12.78 -12.67
N PRO A 600 13.79 -11.78 -11.80
CA PRO A 600 13.23 -10.49 -12.20
C PRO A 600 14.04 -9.86 -13.34
N LEU A 601 13.39 -9.56 -14.47
CA LEU A 601 14.09 -9.06 -15.67
C LEU A 601 14.77 -7.72 -15.41
N ALA A 602 14.19 -6.88 -14.54
CA ALA A 602 14.78 -5.62 -14.10
C ALA A 602 16.16 -5.78 -13.44
N SER A 603 16.46 -6.95 -12.87
CA SER A 603 17.78 -7.24 -12.29
C SER A 603 18.75 -7.78 -13.34
N VAL A 604 18.26 -8.37 -14.44
CA VAL A 604 19.08 -9.00 -15.48
C VAL A 604 19.64 -7.93 -16.42
N ASN A 605 20.96 -7.93 -16.59
CA ASN A 605 21.67 -7.00 -17.45
C ASN A 605 21.97 -7.61 -18.83
N GLU A 606 22.67 -8.76 -18.85
CA GLU A 606 23.08 -9.44 -20.08
C GLU A 606 23.10 -10.97 -19.88
N ILE A 607 22.88 -11.74 -20.95
CA ILE A 607 22.92 -13.21 -20.94
C ILE A 607 24.03 -13.69 -21.88
N PHE A 608 24.90 -14.58 -21.40
CA PHE A 608 26.03 -15.12 -22.15
C PHE A 608 25.96 -16.63 -22.28
N HIS A 609 26.42 -17.15 -23.42
CA HIS A 609 26.85 -18.53 -23.52
C HIS A 609 28.36 -18.57 -23.27
N LEU A 610 28.75 -19.15 -22.15
CA LEU A 610 30.14 -19.20 -21.75
C LEU A 610 30.64 -20.64 -21.87
N ASP A 611 31.80 -20.80 -22.50
CA ASP A 611 32.61 -22.00 -22.28
C ASP A 611 33.22 -21.91 -20.88
N LEU A 612 32.72 -22.76 -19.97
CA LEU A 612 33.11 -22.79 -18.56
C LEU A 612 34.60 -23.17 -18.38
N SER A 613 35.27 -23.65 -19.43
CA SER A 613 36.73 -23.84 -19.44
C SER A 613 37.54 -22.53 -19.43
N ARG A 614 36.91 -21.39 -19.75
CA ARG A 614 37.54 -20.05 -19.76
C ARG A 614 37.34 -19.27 -18.45
N THR A 615 36.92 -19.96 -17.39
CA THR A 615 36.75 -19.36 -16.07
C THR A 615 38.10 -19.23 -15.36
N ASN A 616 38.26 -18.16 -14.59
CA ASN A 616 39.45 -17.93 -13.76
C ASN A 616 39.03 -17.98 -12.29
N VAL A 617 39.91 -18.45 -11.41
CA VAL A 617 39.67 -18.37 -9.96
C VAL A 617 40.56 -17.26 -9.41
N VAL A 618 39.95 -16.26 -8.77
CA VAL A 618 40.62 -15.14 -8.10
C VAL A 618 40.16 -15.14 -6.65
N ASP A 619 41.10 -15.20 -5.70
CA ASP A 619 40.82 -15.27 -4.25
C ASP A 619 39.83 -16.38 -3.83
N GLY A 620 39.90 -17.54 -4.50
CA GLY A 620 39.02 -18.68 -4.24
C GLY A 620 37.62 -18.57 -4.86
N GLN A 621 37.31 -17.44 -5.51
CA GLN A 621 36.03 -17.21 -6.17
C GLN A 621 36.16 -17.38 -7.68
N LEU A 622 35.18 -18.06 -8.29
CA LEU A 622 35.13 -18.20 -9.74
C LEU A 622 34.77 -16.84 -10.36
N THR A 623 35.50 -16.44 -11.38
CA THR A 623 35.36 -15.13 -12.04
C THR A 623 35.47 -15.29 -13.54
N ILE A 624 34.81 -14.37 -14.25
CA ILE A 624 34.86 -14.27 -15.71
C ILE A 624 35.24 -12.84 -16.08
N ILE A 625 36.03 -12.70 -17.15
CA ILE A 625 36.40 -11.38 -17.68
C ILE A 625 35.45 -11.05 -18.83
N VAL A 626 34.63 -10.03 -18.66
CA VAL A 626 33.71 -9.52 -19.69
C VAL A 626 34.04 -8.05 -19.94
N ARG A 627 34.47 -7.73 -21.17
CA ARG A 627 34.88 -6.37 -21.59
C ARG A 627 35.87 -5.73 -20.59
N ASP A 628 36.93 -6.46 -20.26
CA ASP A 628 38.00 -6.08 -19.33
C ASP A 628 37.56 -5.82 -17.88
N LYS A 629 36.35 -6.23 -17.50
CA LYS A 629 35.87 -6.21 -16.11
C LYS A 629 35.77 -7.63 -15.57
N SER A 630 36.31 -7.85 -14.38
CA SER A 630 36.17 -9.11 -13.64
C SER A 630 34.78 -9.17 -12.99
N ILE A 631 34.02 -10.21 -13.30
CA ILE A 631 32.67 -10.44 -12.77
C ILE A 631 32.69 -11.77 -12.01
N PRO A 632 32.31 -11.79 -10.72
CA PRO A 632 32.17 -13.03 -9.96
C PRO A 632 31.07 -13.92 -10.53
N LEU A 633 31.33 -15.22 -10.56
CA LEU A 633 30.47 -16.24 -11.12
C LEU A 633 30.04 -17.23 -10.04
N PHE A 634 28.74 -17.52 -9.97
CA PHE A 634 28.17 -18.49 -9.04
C PHE A 634 27.29 -19.50 -9.76
N TYR A 635 27.28 -20.74 -9.31
CA TYR A 635 26.39 -21.77 -9.82
C TYR A 635 25.08 -21.74 -9.05
N LEU A 636 23.98 -21.40 -9.72
CA LEU A 636 22.66 -21.31 -9.09
C LEU A 636 22.20 -22.67 -8.54
N GLN A 637 22.60 -23.76 -9.19
CA GLN A 637 22.35 -25.14 -8.74
C GLN A 637 22.88 -25.42 -7.33
N ASN A 638 24.06 -24.91 -6.99
CA ASN A 638 24.66 -25.18 -5.67
C ASN A 638 23.83 -24.58 -4.53
N TRP A 639 22.97 -23.60 -4.83
CA TRP A 639 22.10 -22.95 -3.85
C TRP A 639 20.70 -23.54 -3.86
N LEU A 640 20.12 -23.69 -5.05
CA LEU A 640 18.71 -24.08 -5.20
C LEU A 640 18.52 -25.59 -5.07
N ALA A 641 19.56 -26.37 -5.36
CA ALA A 641 19.52 -27.84 -5.31
C ALA A 641 20.77 -28.43 -4.64
N PRO A 642 21.06 -28.12 -3.37
CA PRO A 642 22.27 -28.58 -2.68
C PRO A 642 22.32 -30.11 -2.55
N LYS A 643 21.16 -30.78 -2.52
CA LYS A 643 21.03 -32.25 -2.48
C LYS A 643 21.28 -32.93 -3.82
N ALA A 644 21.31 -32.20 -4.93
CA ALA A 644 21.60 -32.73 -6.27
C ALA A 644 23.11 -32.96 -6.50
N GLY A 645 23.95 -32.67 -5.50
CA GLY A 645 25.41 -32.70 -5.59
C GLY A 645 25.98 -31.34 -5.98
N ILE A 646 27.11 -30.96 -5.37
CA ILE A 646 27.85 -29.74 -5.75
C ILE A 646 28.41 -29.98 -7.15
N VAL A 647 28.03 -29.12 -8.10
CA VAL A 647 28.60 -29.18 -9.45
C VAL A 647 29.96 -28.50 -9.43
N GLU A 648 30.98 -29.25 -9.01
CA GLU A 648 32.36 -28.83 -9.16
C GLU A 648 32.73 -28.96 -10.66
N LEU A 649 32.65 -27.84 -11.37
CA LEU A 649 33.05 -27.68 -12.77
C LEU A 649 32.26 -28.57 -13.77
N ARG A 650 31.14 -28.03 -14.27
CA ARG A 650 30.70 -28.42 -15.62
C ARG A 650 31.82 -28.12 -16.60
N LYS A 651 32.36 -29.15 -17.26
CA LYS A 651 33.24 -29.02 -18.41
C LYS A 651 32.37 -28.89 -19.66
N GLY A 652 32.33 -27.70 -20.27
CA GLY A 652 31.57 -27.43 -21.48
C GLY A 652 30.93 -26.04 -21.49
N HIS A 653 29.90 -25.88 -22.32
CA HIS A 653 29.12 -24.64 -22.40
C HIS A 653 28.08 -24.58 -21.28
N GLY A 654 28.00 -23.44 -20.60
CA GLY A 654 26.96 -23.10 -19.65
C GLY A 654 26.33 -21.76 -20.00
N HIS A 655 25.08 -21.57 -19.56
CA HIS A 655 24.41 -20.28 -19.70
C HIS A 655 24.72 -19.43 -18.47
N VAL A 656 25.17 -18.20 -18.69
CA VAL A 656 25.49 -17.24 -17.63
C VAL A 656 24.55 -16.06 -17.72
N VAL A 657 23.79 -15.81 -16.66
CA VAL A 657 22.93 -14.63 -16.51
C VAL A 657 23.66 -13.61 -15.66
N ILE A 658 23.98 -12.44 -16.22
CA ILE A 658 24.59 -11.35 -15.46
C ILE A 658 23.49 -10.49 -14.88
N VAL A 659 23.51 -10.37 -13.55
CA VAL A 659 22.56 -9.59 -12.76
C VAL A 659 23.28 -8.38 -12.17
N GLN A 660 22.61 -7.23 -12.20
CA GLN A 660 23.09 -5.98 -11.64
C GLN A 660 22.47 -5.76 -10.26
N LEU A 661 23.32 -5.56 -9.24
CA LEU A 661 22.89 -5.20 -7.88
C LEU A 661 23.53 -3.87 -7.49
N GLY A 662 22.76 -2.78 -7.57
CA GLY A 662 23.29 -1.44 -7.34
C GLY A 662 24.46 -1.16 -8.29
N SER A 663 25.67 -0.97 -7.74
CA SER A 663 26.91 -0.78 -8.52
C SER A 663 27.65 -2.09 -8.87
N GLN A 664 27.29 -3.22 -8.27
CA GLN A 664 27.96 -4.51 -8.47
C GLN A 664 27.31 -5.35 -9.58
N ARG A 665 28.12 -6.16 -10.25
CA ARG A 665 27.67 -7.15 -11.24
C ARG A 665 28.03 -8.53 -10.78
N VAL A 666 27.12 -9.47 -10.96
CA VAL A 666 27.28 -10.86 -10.59
C VAL A 666 26.78 -11.75 -11.72
N GLY A 667 27.48 -12.84 -12.02
CA GLY A 667 27.05 -13.84 -12.99
C GLY A 667 26.51 -15.10 -12.32
N PHE A 668 25.34 -15.57 -12.75
CA PHE A 668 24.78 -16.86 -12.35
C PHE A 668 24.87 -17.87 -13.48
N VAL A 669 25.47 -19.02 -13.22
CA VAL A 669 25.45 -20.17 -14.12
C VAL A 669 24.16 -20.95 -13.91
N VAL A 670 23.41 -21.12 -14.98
CA VAL A 670 22.15 -21.88 -15.04
C VAL A 670 22.24 -23.02 -16.06
N ASP A 671 21.33 -23.99 -15.97
CA ASP A 671 21.39 -25.19 -16.79
C ASP A 671 20.80 -24.95 -18.17
N THR A 672 19.67 -24.27 -18.20
CA THR A 672 18.95 -23.93 -19.41
C THR A 672 18.37 -22.53 -19.26
N LEU A 673 18.31 -21.81 -20.38
CA LEU A 673 17.50 -20.60 -20.52
C LEU A 673 16.19 -21.01 -21.17
N ILE A 674 15.08 -20.79 -20.49
CA ILE A 674 13.75 -21.09 -21.02
C ILE A 674 13.29 -19.91 -21.88
N GLY A 675 13.33 -18.69 -21.33
CA GLY A 675 12.91 -17.49 -22.06
C GLY A 675 12.43 -16.38 -21.13
N GLN A 676 11.87 -15.31 -21.70
CA GLN A 676 11.19 -14.27 -20.94
C GLN A 676 9.70 -14.62 -20.82
N GLU A 677 9.15 -14.53 -19.61
CA GLU A 677 7.71 -14.66 -19.36
C GLU A 677 7.23 -13.56 -18.40
N GLU A 678 6.04 -13.03 -18.67
CA GLU A 678 5.30 -12.20 -17.72
C GLU A 678 4.51 -13.10 -16.78
N VAL A 679 4.80 -12.97 -15.48
CA VAL A 679 4.30 -13.89 -14.47
C VAL A 679 3.63 -13.14 -13.33
N VAL A 680 2.55 -13.70 -12.80
CA VAL A 680 1.86 -13.13 -11.63
C VAL A 680 2.56 -13.66 -10.37
N ILE A 681 3.23 -12.78 -9.61
CA ILE A 681 3.83 -13.18 -8.34
C ILE A 681 2.73 -13.42 -7.30
N LYS A 682 2.78 -14.60 -6.69
CA LYS A 682 2.02 -14.93 -5.49
C LYS A 682 3.00 -14.93 -4.31
N PRO A 683 2.69 -14.19 -3.22
CA PRO A 683 3.52 -14.23 -2.03
C PRO A 683 3.54 -15.64 -1.46
N LEU A 684 4.67 -16.00 -0.84
CA LEU A 684 4.80 -17.27 -0.14
C LEU A 684 3.97 -17.24 1.15
N ASP A 685 3.20 -18.30 1.40
CA ASP A 685 2.35 -18.42 2.59
C ASP A 685 3.21 -18.54 3.88
N LYS A 686 2.60 -18.37 5.07
CA LYS A 686 3.27 -18.28 6.38
C LYS A 686 4.32 -19.36 6.66
N LEU A 687 4.14 -20.57 6.13
CA LEU A 687 5.10 -21.67 6.29
C LEU A 687 6.40 -21.49 5.50
N LEU A 688 6.35 -20.72 4.41
CA LEU A 688 7.45 -20.46 3.48
C LEU A 688 7.89 -18.98 3.51
N GLN A 689 7.18 -18.13 4.24
CA GLN A 689 7.50 -16.73 4.41
C GLN A 689 8.86 -16.57 5.10
N GLY A 690 9.74 -15.75 4.52
CA GLY A 690 11.12 -15.59 4.99
C GLY A 690 12.08 -16.68 4.50
N THR A 691 11.69 -17.52 3.54
CA THR A 691 12.63 -18.41 2.84
C THR A 691 13.70 -17.57 2.14
N PRO A 692 14.98 -17.67 2.55
CA PRO A 692 16.02 -16.79 2.04
C PRO A 692 16.24 -16.91 0.54
N GLY A 693 16.44 -15.77 -0.12
CA GLY A 693 16.65 -15.71 -1.57
C GLY A 693 15.41 -15.98 -2.44
N MET A 694 14.21 -16.06 -1.84
CA MET A 694 12.94 -16.24 -2.54
C MET A 694 12.03 -15.03 -2.35
N ALA A 695 11.62 -14.41 -3.46
CA ALA A 695 10.68 -13.30 -3.46
C ALA A 695 9.21 -13.77 -3.47
N GLY A 696 8.93 -14.91 -4.09
CA GLY A 696 7.57 -15.40 -4.31
C GLY A 696 7.52 -16.67 -5.14
N ALA A 697 6.32 -17.07 -5.53
CA ALA A 697 6.08 -18.15 -6.47
C ALA A 697 5.19 -17.67 -7.62
N THR A 698 5.27 -18.35 -8.76
CA THR A 698 4.37 -18.16 -9.89
C THR A 698 4.01 -19.49 -10.54
N ILE A 699 2.96 -19.48 -11.34
CA ILE A 699 2.59 -20.55 -12.25
C ILE A 699 3.06 -20.15 -13.65
N THR A 700 3.84 -21.01 -14.30
CA THR A 700 4.37 -20.79 -15.66
C THR A 700 3.32 -21.07 -16.72
N SER A 701 3.60 -20.65 -17.96
CA SER A 701 2.69 -20.84 -19.10
C SER A 701 2.30 -22.31 -19.34
N ASP A 702 3.14 -23.27 -18.97
CA ASP A 702 2.89 -24.71 -19.08
C ASP A 702 2.19 -25.33 -17.85
N GLY A 703 1.94 -24.55 -16.80
CA GLY A 703 1.26 -24.97 -15.57
C GLY A 703 2.17 -25.48 -14.45
N HIS A 704 3.50 -25.46 -14.64
CA HIS A 704 4.44 -25.75 -13.54
C HIS A 704 4.52 -24.58 -12.54
N ILE A 705 4.94 -24.89 -11.32
CA ILE A 705 5.23 -23.87 -10.31
C ILE A 705 6.71 -23.49 -10.43
N ALA A 706 6.98 -22.20 -10.57
CA ALA A 706 8.34 -21.65 -10.54
C ALA A 706 8.50 -20.70 -9.36
N LEU A 707 9.65 -20.77 -8.70
CA LEU A 707 10.00 -19.85 -7.61
C LEU A 707 10.69 -18.61 -8.19
N ILE A 708 10.29 -17.43 -7.71
CA ILE A 708 10.88 -16.14 -8.09
C ILE A 708 12.01 -15.83 -7.11
N LEU A 709 13.21 -15.57 -7.64
CA LEU A 709 14.42 -15.37 -6.86
C LEU A 709 14.60 -13.91 -6.43
N ASP A 710 14.88 -13.69 -5.15
CA ASP A 710 15.39 -12.42 -4.62
C ASP A 710 16.92 -12.45 -4.67
N VAL A 711 17.49 -11.88 -5.74
CA VAL A 711 18.95 -11.91 -5.95
C VAL A 711 19.73 -11.17 -4.85
N PRO A 712 19.34 -9.95 -4.41
CA PRO A 712 19.97 -9.28 -3.27
C PRO A 712 20.05 -10.15 -2.02
N ASP A 713 18.94 -10.76 -1.62
CA ASP A 713 18.90 -11.56 -0.39
C ASP A 713 19.72 -12.86 -0.53
N LEU A 714 19.62 -13.50 -1.70
CA LEU A 714 20.39 -14.70 -2.05
C LEU A 714 21.91 -14.48 -1.90
N LEU A 715 22.41 -13.33 -2.36
CA LEU A 715 23.84 -13.00 -2.28
C LEU A 715 24.31 -12.64 -0.87
N LYS A 716 23.48 -11.95 -0.08
CA LYS A 716 23.80 -11.66 1.34
C LYS A 716 24.03 -12.95 2.10
N GLN A 717 23.15 -13.93 1.90
CA GLN A 717 23.24 -15.20 2.59
C GLN A 717 24.45 -16.03 2.13
N TYR A 718 24.77 -15.99 0.83
CA TYR A 718 25.97 -16.62 0.30
C TYR A 718 27.26 -16.02 0.89
N ALA A 719 27.33 -14.70 1.01
CA ALA A 719 28.46 -14.02 1.64
C ALA A 719 28.60 -14.39 3.12
N ALA A 720 27.49 -14.62 3.83
CA ALA A 720 27.50 -15.11 5.21
C ALA A 720 27.98 -16.58 5.31
N ALA A 721 27.54 -17.45 4.41
CA ALA A 721 27.95 -18.86 4.36
C ALA A 721 29.41 -19.06 3.93
N SER A 722 29.99 -18.13 3.16
CA SER A 722 31.39 -18.17 2.69
C SER A 722 32.39 -17.58 3.70
N ARG A 723 31.92 -17.00 4.82
CA ARG A 723 32.75 -16.48 5.92
C ARG A 723 32.98 -17.50 7.06
N ILE A 724 32.45 -18.71 6.91
CA ILE A 724 32.70 -19.88 7.76
C ILE A 724 33.66 -20.78 7.00
#